data_AF-E9E6H2-F1
#
_entry.id   AF-E9E6H2-F1
#
_cell.length_a   1.000
_cell.length_b   1.000
_cell.length_c   1.000
_cell.angle_alpha   90.00
_cell.angle_beta   90.00
_cell.angle_gamma   90.00
#
_symmetry.space_group_name_H-M   'P 1'
#
loop_
_entity.id
_entity.type
_entity.pdbx_description
1 polymer ?
#
loop_
_entity_poly.entity_id
_entity_poly.type
_entity_poly.pdbx_seq_one_letter_code
_entity_poly.pdbx_strand_id
1 'polypeptide(L)'
;MSVLRQLMSNSKTRSSGGCWTCRVRRKKCAENRPECDTCKALEITCHFQDEKPDWMDGGPKQREMADKIKAEVKKQASQRRDRKYLEMLEAGTKMVSISDTDDPQANGGRGKDPMSGASDTDRSLRSRGIGSSPESTNTNGASPPEVPWHSQVFVRQEDNDNGPDADLHFLMIYLDYVFPYLFPHYRPPVLAGGRGWILDVLQSNKCVYHTAVSLANAFFAIVLADGKKEHEQCTMRMVHSLESQLELGLKELSKEMCAINASRTGFDRQKGLVVMQSIIQMLFFEVATSKKENWRLHLDAAIALFVQILSDPAQWTGTLHSLYSPRWPPPEIGVKRPWSTNQAALRFFTATLIYIDVLSSVTLGSSPRLLRYHDTIIPACAEFQRSIEPMPAGPLTMDEFFGLPNWIIQLLGNVAALESWKRIQKQMGSLSADELVSRGKVLSDGIKTGLDILENHPELRYPPQGVFPLLVADPVTGAHAEEQPRFQMIWLLATLSYLNVIVSGWQPSSPEIRWSVSKATELLTSLPTGAWLRALAWPMCICGCLSPPEDEDKYRQIARRLGALQIFGTVKEAMEVMEKKHAIMAASRFDAQMYTAEAHVESAGTVLFRLSAREICLLCLPRRDEYVLPKGRRKKGIPCRLLPVNLVSRACPMFEMEHVPDEARSYKGICEPITAQLRRLSENDVKLIWWFAAAVNEGEPIRQHEMHKFEVEFHSYDDALQKLTFGDDRKLVKKAIQLVNSTLGF
;
A
#
# COMPACT_ATOMS: atom_id res chain seq x y z
N MET A 1 -33.04 -22.05 59.13
CA MET A 1 -31.60 -21.77 59.32
C MET A 1 -30.70 -22.93 58.87
N SER A 2 -30.93 -23.52 57.69
CA SER A 2 -30.10 -24.65 57.19
C SER A 2 -29.79 -24.62 55.68
N VAL A 3 -30.37 -23.69 54.90
CA VAL A 3 -30.17 -23.68 53.43
C VAL A 3 -29.08 -22.71 52.97
N LEU A 4 -28.65 -21.78 53.83
CA LEU A 4 -27.61 -20.79 53.52
C LEU A 4 -26.16 -21.30 53.67
N ARG A 5 -25.94 -22.53 54.19
CA ARG A 5 -24.60 -23.13 54.32
C ARG A 5 -24.17 -23.98 53.12
N GLN A 6 -25.07 -24.29 52.19
CA GLN A 6 -24.78 -25.24 51.10
C GLN A 6 -24.48 -24.59 49.73
N LEU A 7 -24.56 -23.24 49.64
CA LEU A 7 -24.25 -22.49 48.42
C LEU A 7 -22.89 -21.77 48.43
N MET A 8 -22.10 -21.89 49.50
CA MET A 8 -20.79 -21.23 49.62
C MET A 8 -19.57 -22.18 49.66
N SER A 9 -19.73 -23.48 49.41
CA SER A 9 -18.61 -24.44 49.43
C SER A 9 -18.30 -25.03 48.03
N ASN A 10 -17.99 -24.16 47.07
CA ASN A 10 -17.27 -24.59 45.86
C ASN A 10 -16.39 -23.48 45.24
N SER A 11 -15.89 -22.55 46.05
CA SER A 11 -14.70 -21.80 45.69
C SER A 11 -13.49 -22.72 45.80
N LYS A 12 -13.28 -23.57 44.78
CA LYS A 12 -11.97 -24.18 44.55
C LYS A 12 -10.94 -23.07 44.68
N THR A 13 -10.04 -23.20 45.65
CA THR A 13 -8.90 -22.32 45.88
C THR A 13 -8.29 -22.00 44.53
N ARG A 14 -8.39 -20.74 44.09
CA ARG A 14 -7.77 -20.30 42.83
C ARG A 14 -6.28 -20.56 42.96
N SER A 15 -5.74 -21.44 42.14
CA SER A 15 -4.30 -21.70 42.12
C SER A 15 -3.57 -20.36 41.88
N SER A 16 -2.60 -20.07 42.74
CA SER A 16 -1.72 -18.91 42.62
C SER A 16 -0.58 -19.15 41.62
N GLY A 17 -0.71 -20.14 40.72
CA GLY A 17 0.28 -20.53 39.72
C GLY A 17 0.00 -20.03 38.30
N GLY A 18 -1.19 -19.50 38.02
CA GLY A 18 -1.55 -19.02 36.67
C GLY A 18 -0.80 -17.76 36.24
N CYS A 19 -0.55 -17.59 34.93
CA CYS A 19 0.11 -16.40 34.39
C CYS A 19 -0.66 -15.09 34.66
N TRP A 20 0.06 -13.97 34.72
CA TRP A 20 -0.50 -12.65 35.00
C TRP A 20 -1.49 -12.19 33.93
N THR A 21 -1.28 -12.57 32.66
CA THR A 21 -2.22 -12.33 31.56
C THR A 21 -3.59 -12.98 31.82
N CYS A 22 -3.64 -14.24 32.28
CA CYS A 22 -4.89 -14.92 32.59
C CYS A 22 -5.57 -14.33 33.84
N ARG A 23 -4.77 -13.91 34.84
CA ARG A 23 -5.29 -13.30 36.07
C ARG A 23 -5.99 -11.97 35.81
N VAL A 24 -5.34 -11.05 35.08
CA VAL A 24 -5.92 -9.73 34.79
C VAL A 24 -7.18 -9.85 33.93
N ARG A 25 -7.23 -10.84 33.03
CA ARG A 25 -8.42 -11.18 32.22
C ARG A 25 -9.49 -11.99 32.98
N ARG A 26 -9.21 -12.42 34.21
CA ARG A 26 -10.07 -13.31 35.01
C ARG A 26 -10.46 -14.61 34.29
N LYS A 27 -9.51 -15.24 33.58
CA LYS A 27 -9.69 -16.51 32.86
C LYS A 27 -8.90 -17.65 33.51
N LYS A 28 -9.37 -18.88 33.35
CA LYS A 28 -8.66 -20.08 33.82
C LYS A 28 -7.33 -20.24 33.07
N CYS A 29 -6.24 -20.44 33.80
CA CYS A 29 -4.92 -20.69 33.24
C CYS A 29 -4.66 -22.20 33.18
N ALA A 30 -4.01 -22.65 32.11
CA ALA A 30 -3.55 -24.04 31.98
C ALA A 30 -2.19 -24.30 32.68
N GLU A 31 -1.53 -23.24 33.14
CA GLU A 31 -0.25 -23.27 33.89
C GLU A 31 0.97 -23.89 33.17
N ASN A 32 0.85 -24.24 31.89
CA ASN A 32 1.99 -24.67 31.06
C ASN A 32 3.03 -23.55 30.86
N ARG A 33 4.32 -23.91 30.86
CA ARG A 33 5.47 -23.01 30.61
C ARG A 33 6.16 -23.38 29.30
N PRO A 34 6.76 -22.42 28.56
CA PRO A 34 6.91 -20.99 28.88
C PRO A 34 5.64 -20.15 28.66
N GLU A 35 4.66 -20.67 27.90
CA GLU A 35 3.37 -20.03 27.65
C GLU A 35 2.22 -20.98 27.96
N CYS A 36 1.15 -20.48 28.59
CA CYS A 36 -0.02 -21.31 28.88
C CYS A 36 -0.89 -21.52 27.64
N ASP A 37 -1.53 -22.69 27.53
CA ASP A 37 -2.39 -23.04 26.39
C ASP A 37 -3.49 -22.00 26.13
N THR A 38 -4.04 -21.39 27.18
CA THR A 38 -5.06 -20.34 27.06
C THR A 38 -4.52 -19.09 26.36
N CYS A 39 -3.28 -18.69 26.63
CA CYS A 39 -2.65 -17.55 25.96
C CYS A 39 -2.17 -17.94 24.56
N LYS A 40 -1.59 -19.12 24.42
CA LYS A 40 -1.10 -19.67 23.16
C LYS A 40 -2.24 -19.82 22.13
N ALA A 41 -3.38 -20.39 22.52
CA ALA A 41 -4.55 -20.53 21.64
C ALA A 41 -5.17 -19.18 21.23
N LEU A 42 -4.92 -18.14 22.01
CA LEU A 42 -5.35 -16.77 21.69
C LEU A 42 -4.26 -15.95 21.00
N GLU A 43 -3.08 -16.52 20.78
CA GLU A 43 -1.91 -15.85 20.16
C GLU A 43 -1.57 -14.52 20.88
N ILE A 44 -1.76 -14.45 22.20
CA ILE A 44 -1.51 -13.24 23.01
C ILE A 44 -0.31 -13.42 23.95
N THR A 45 0.34 -12.31 24.29
CA THR A 45 1.49 -12.28 25.20
C THR A 45 1.16 -12.93 26.55
N CYS A 46 1.90 -13.99 26.89
CA CYS A 46 1.79 -14.69 28.17
C CYS A 46 2.81 -14.14 29.16
N HIS A 47 2.35 -13.42 30.18
CA HIS A 47 3.22 -12.95 31.26
C HIS A 47 3.31 -14.01 32.36
N PHE A 48 4.17 -15.00 32.16
CA PHE A 48 4.40 -16.12 33.08
C PHE A 48 5.63 -15.89 33.99
N GLN A 49 5.75 -14.69 34.53
CA GLN A 49 6.82 -14.33 35.46
C GLN A 49 6.44 -14.74 36.89
N ASP A 50 7.41 -15.24 37.66
CA ASP A 50 7.17 -15.64 39.06
C ASP A 50 6.96 -14.42 39.97
N GLU A 51 7.62 -13.30 39.66
CA GLU A 51 7.40 -12.02 40.33
C GLU A 51 6.14 -11.31 39.83
N LYS A 52 5.51 -10.55 40.73
CA LYS A 52 4.34 -9.73 40.42
C LYS A 52 4.77 -8.54 39.55
N PRO A 53 4.27 -8.40 38.31
CA PRO A 53 4.65 -7.29 37.46
C PRO A 53 4.18 -5.95 38.04
N ASP A 54 4.96 -4.91 37.80
CA ASP A 54 4.69 -3.53 38.28
C ASP A 54 3.33 -2.97 37.85
N TRP A 55 2.80 -3.46 36.73
CA TRP A 55 1.50 -3.06 36.21
C TRP A 55 0.33 -3.76 36.90
N MET A 56 0.55 -4.78 37.72
CA MET A 56 -0.52 -5.49 38.45
C MET A 56 -0.84 -4.78 39.78
N ASP A 57 -1.02 -3.46 39.76
CA ASP A 57 -1.11 -2.56 40.92
C ASP A 57 -2.48 -2.53 41.62
N GLY A 58 -3.50 -3.19 41.06
CA GLY A 58 -4.89 -3.08 41.55
C GLY A 58 -5.59 -1.77 41.17
N GLY A 59 -4.94 -0.92 40.37
CA GLY A 59 -5.34 0.46 40.10
C GLY A 59 -5.25 0.82 38.60
N PRO A 60 -4.77 2.03 38.27
CA PRO A 60 -4.74 2.52 36.89
C PRO A 60 -3.89 1.66 35.95
N LYS A 61 -2.70 1.21 36.37
CA LYS A 61 -1.80 0.43 35.50
C LYS A 61 -2.37 -0.95 35.18
N GLN A 62 -3.06 -1.57 36.14
CA GLN A 62 -3.74 -2.83 35.91
C GLN A 62 -4.89 -2.68 34.91
N ARG A 63 -5.64 -1.57 34.98
CA ARG A 63 -6.72 -1.27 34.04
C ARG A 63 -6.18 -1.02 32.63
N GLU A 64 -5.14 -0.22 32.50
CA GLU A 64 -4.46 0.04 31.23
C GLU A 64 -3.94 -1.26 30.59
N MET A 65 -3.28 -2.12 31.38
CA MET A 65 -2.81 -3.41 30.87
C MET A 65 -3.98 -4.36 30.52
N ALA A 66 -5.07 -4.35 31.28
CA ALA A 66 -6.27 -5.12 30.96
C ALA A 66 -6.86 -4.69 29.61
N ASP A 67 -6.94 -3.38 29.36
CA ASP A 67 -7.42 -2.82 28.11
C ASP A 67 -6.47 -3.13 26.95
N LYS A 68 -5.15 -3.05 27.17
CA LYS A 68 -4.12 -3.47 26.19
C LYS A 68 -4.26 -4.95 25.81
N ILE A 69 -4.39 -5.84 26.80
CA ILE A 69 -4.57 -7.27 26.55
C ILE A 69 -5.92 -7.55 25.90
N LYS A 70 -6.98 -6.82 26.24
CA LYS A 70 -8.29 -6.93 25.60
C LYS A 70 -8.22 -6.51 24.12
N ALA A 71 -7.50 -5.43 23.81
CA ALA A 71 -7.23 -4.99 22.45
C ALA A 71 -6.41 -6.04 21.68
N GLU A 72 -5.38 -6.62 22.30
CA GLU A 72 -4.58 -7.69 21.70
C GLU A 72 -5.42 -8.94 21.40
N VAL A 73 -6.27 -9.37 22.34
CA VAL A 73 -7.20 -10.50 22.11
C VAL A 73 -8.13 -10.22 20.92
N LYS A 74 -8.66 -8.99 20.81
CA LYS A 74 -9.54 -8.59 19.70
C LYS A 74 -8.78 -8.64 18.37
N LYS A 75 -7.57 -8.08 18.33
CA LYS A 75 -6.69 -8.07 17.15
C LYS A 75 -6.37 -9.50 16.69
N GLN A 76 -5.88 -10.34 17.61
CA GLN A 76 -5.51 -11.73 17.32
C GLN A 76 -6.72 -12.59 16.94
N ALA A 77 -7.90 -12.33 17.54
CA ALA A 77 -9.14 -13.00 17.11
C ALA A 77 -9.53 -12.65 15.68
N SER A 78 -9.32 -11.40 15.23
CA SER A 78 -9.50 -11.02 13.83
C SER A 78 -8.52 -11.76 12.94
N GLN A 79 -7.22 -11.70 13.25
CA GLN A 79 -6.16 -12.33 12.45
C GLN A 79 -6.35 -13.85 12.28
N ARG A 80 -6.76 -14.56 13.34
CA ARG A 80 -7.08 -15.99 13.24
C ARG A 80 -8.26 -16.29 12.32
N ARG A 81 -9.28 -15.44 12.32
CA ARG A 81 -10.43 -15.59 11.41
C ARG A 81 -10.05 -15.29 9.97
N ASP A 82 -9.30 -14.23 9.76
CA ASP A 82 -8.78 -13.86 8.44
C ASP A 82 -7.94 -15.01 7.88
N ARG A 83 -7.03 -15.59 8.67
CA ARG A 83 -6.24 -16.76 8.29
C ARG A 83 -7.10 -17.98 7.91
N LYS A 84 -8.10 -18.33 8.73
CA LYS A 84 -9.01 -19.45 8.42
C LYS A 84 -9.82 -19.20 7.13
N TYR A 85 -10.21 -17.95 6.90
CA TYR A 85 -10.90 -17.55 5.68
C TYR A 85 -10.00 -17.70 4.44
N LEU A 86 -8.75 -17.24 4.53
CA LEU A 86 -7.78 -17.38 3.44
C LEU A 86 -7.48 -18.85 3.12
N GLU A 87 -7.29 -19.69 4.14
CA GLU A 87 -7.11 -21.15 3.97
C GLU A 87 -8.29 -21.79 3.21
N MET A 88 -9.51 -21.32 3.46
CA MET A 88 -10.71 -21.78 2.78
C MET A 88 -10.77 -21.32 1.32
N LEU A 89 -10.43 -20.05 1.03
CA LEU A 89 -10.33 -19.55 -0.35
C LEU A 89 -9.33 -20.40 -1.15
N GLU A 90 -8.15 -20.64 -0.59
CA GLU A 90 -7.13 -21.48 -1.22
C GLU A 90 -7.65 -22.91 -1.43
N ALA A 91 -8.26 -23.52 -0.43
CA ALA A 91 -8.79 -24.88 -0.53
C ALA A 91 -9.86 -25.02 -1.62
N GLY A 92 -10.74 -24.02 -1.73
CA GLY A 92 -11.82 -24.05 -2.71
C GLY A 92 -11.41 -23.67 -4.14
N THR A 93 -10.22 -23.10 -4.33
CA THR A 93 -9.72 -22.66 -5.65
C THR A 93 -8.55 -23.49 -6.17
N LYS A 94 -7.99 -24.38 -5.34
CA LYS A 94 -6.90 -25.34 -5.66
C LYS A 94 -7.14 -26.28 -6.84
N MET A 95 -8.32 -26.30 -7.46
CA MET A 95 -8.60 -27.11 -8.66
C MET A 95 -8.18 -26.46 -9.99
N VAL A 96 -7.61 -25.24 -9.98
CA VAL A 96 -7.12 -24.58 -11.21
C VAL A 96 -5.66 -24.15 -11.04
N SER A 97 -4.72 -25.05 -11.29
CA SER A 97 -3.35 -24.64 -11.61
C SER A 97 -3.34 -24.08 -13.02
N ILE A 98 -3.36 -22.75 -13.16
CA ILE A 98 -2.95 -22.09 -14.40
C ILE A 98 -1.44 -22.32 -14.51
N SER A 99 -1.07 -23.41 -15.17
CA SER A 99 0.31 -23.68 -15.56
C SER A 99 0.47 -23.12 -16.98
N ASP A 100 1.37 -22.15 -17.13
CA ASP A 100 1.98 -21.84 -18.41
C ASP A 100 2.87 -23.03 -18.77
N THR A 101 2.37 -23.98 -19.56
CA THR A 101 3.16 -24.92 -20.39
C THR A 101 2.22 -25.84 -21.17
N ASP A 102 2.29 -25.74 -22.50
CA ASP A 102 1.75 -26.72 -23.44
C ASP A 102 2.55 -28.03 -23.33
N ASP A 103 1.92 -29.16 -22.97
CA ASP A 103 2.12 -30.46 -23.64
C ASP A 103 1.07 -31.53 -23.20
N PRO A 104 0.56 -32.40 -24.09
CA PRO A 104 -0.49 -33.36 -23.79
C PRO A 104 0.05 -34.79 -23.63
N GLN A 105 -0.09 -35.40 -22.44
CA GLN A 105 -0.34 -36.85 -22.24
C GLN A 105 -0.17 -37.26 -20.77
N ALA A 106 -1.22 -37.85 -20.17
CA ALA A 106 -1.22 -39.18 -19.56
C ALA A 106 -2.39 -39.38 -18.58
N ASN A 107 -2.85 -40.62 -18.55
CA ASN A 107 -4.13 -41.11 -18.08
C ASN A 107 -4.04 -41.71 -16.65
N GLY A 108 -5.13 -41.60 -15.88
CA GLY A 108 -5.59 -42.64 -14.94
C GLY A 108 -5.08 -42.64 -13.48
N GLY A 109 -6.02 -42.63 -12.51
CA GLY A 109 -5.71 -42.94 -11.12
C GLY A 109 -6.88 -42.86 -10.14
N ARG A 110 -7.50 -44.02 -9.86
CA ARG A 110 -8.68 -44.28 -9.01
C ARG A 110 -8.56 -43.77 -7.56
N GLY A 111 -9.72 -43.35 -7.02
CA GLY A 111 -9.90 -42.90 -5.65
C GLY A 111 -9.93 -43.98 -4.57
N LYS A 112 -9.95 -43.50 -3.32
CA LYS A 112 -10.27 -44.23 -2.09
C LYS A 112 -10.91 -43.27 -1.08
N ASP A 113 -12.21 -43.45 -0.85
CA ASP A 113 -12.91 -42.93 0.33
C ASP A 113 -12.67 -43.85 1.54
N PRO A 114 -12.70 -43.32 2.77
CA PRO A 114 -13.09 -44.09 3.94
C PRO A 114 -14.44 -43.63 4.50
N MET A 115 -15.21 -44.65 4.87
CA MET A 115 -16.53 -44.68 5.48
C MET A 115 -16.50 -44.46 7.01
N SER A 116 -17.71 -44.38 7.59
CA SER A 116 -18.09 -44.36 9.02
C SER A 116 -18.31 -42.96 9.61
N GLY A 117 -19.44 -42.59 10.22
CA GLY A 117 -20.56 -43.38 10.75
C GLY A 117 -20.80 -43.01 12.21
N ALA A 118 -21.94 -42.39 12.53
CA ALA A 118 -22.64 -42.48 13.81
C ALA A 118 -23.91 -41.60 13.76
N SER A 119 -25.04 -42.27 13.97
CA SER A 119 -26.40 -41.74 14.13
C SER A 119 -26.68 -41.35 15.59
N ASP A 120 -27.66 -40.48 15.84
CA ASP A 120 -28.93 -40.85 16.49
C ASP A 120 -29.81 -39.66 16.94
N THR A 121 -31.09 -39.77 16.53
CA THR A 121 -32.36 -39.42 17.22
C THR A 121 -32.59 -37.97 17.68
N ASP A 122 -33.49 -37.19 17.07
CA ASP A 122 -34.97 -37.22 17.05
C ASP A 122 -35.65 -36.72 18.34
N ARG A 123 -36.39 -35.60 18.24
CA ARG A 123 -37.77 -35.52 18.76
C ARG A 123 -38.57 -34.38 18.10
N SER A 124 -39.44 -34.76 17.20
CA SER A 124 -40.56 -33.97 16.66
C SER A 124 -41.64 -33.65 17.72
N LEU A 125 -42.24 -32.45 17.64
CA LEU A 125 -43.64 -32.21 18.02
C LEU A 125 -44.31 -31.31 16.97
N ARG A 126 -45.37 -31.86 16.35
CA ARG A 126 -46.30 -31.20 15.42
C ARG A 126 -47.40 -30.48 16.20
N SER A 127 -47.92 -29.37 15.65
CA SER A 127 -49.36 -29.09 15.70
C SER A 127 -49.78 -28.25 14.49
N ARG A 128 -50.95 -28.59 13.95
CA ARG A 128 -51.60 -28.11 12.72
C ARG A 128 -52.49 -26.89 13.00
N GLY A 129 -52.78 -26.13 11.93
CA GLY A 129 -54.16 -25.66 11.68
C GLY A 129 -54.31 -24.31 10.98
N ILE A 130 -54.73 -24.35 9.69
CA ILE A 130 -55.85 -23.62 9.05
C ILE A 130 -55.86 -22.08 9.29
N GLY A 131 -55.76 -21.15 8.34
CA GLY A 131 -56.26 -21.10 6.96
C GLY A 131 -57.41 -20.09 6.89
N SER A 132 -57.21 -18.90 6.26
CA SER A 132 -58.26 -18.08 5.62
C SER A 132 -57.74 -16.68 5.22
N SER A 133 -57.81 -16.36 3.92
CA SER A 133 -58.00 -14.99 3.40
C SER A 133 -59.51 -14.65 3.42
N PRO A 134 -59.88 -13.36 3.48
CA PRO A 134 -60.56 -12.70 2.34
C PRO A 134 -60.04 -11.27 2.11
N GLU A 135 -59.84 -10.83 0.87
CA GLU A 135 -60.77 -10.18 -0.07
C GLU A 135 -61.22 -8.73 0.25
N SER A 136 -60.91 -7.89 -0.74
CA SER A 136 -61.24 -6.49 -1.07
C SER A 136 -62.64 -5.93 -0.79
N THR A 137 -62.73 -4.61 -0.52
CA THR A 137 -63.73 -3.73 -1.19
C THR A 137 -63.39 -2.22 -1.13
N ASN A 138 -63.25 -1.62 -2.32
CA ASN A 138 -63.71 -0.32 -2.87
C ASN A 138 -63.76 1.02 -2.08
N THR A 139 -63.06 1.99 -2.69
CA THR A 139 -63.43 3.38 -3.10
C THR A 139 -64.29 4.27 -2.20
N ASN A 140 -63.75 5.47 -1.88
CA ASN A 140 -64.40 6.74 -2.23
C ASN A 140 -63.40 7.91 -2.17
N GLY A 141 -63.43 8.74 -3.21
CA GLY A 141 -62.66 9.98 -3.29
C GLY A 141 -63.30 11.10 -2.46
N ALA A 142 -62.45 11.83 -1.75
CA ALA A 142 -62.67 13.21 -1.33
C ALA A 142 -61.30 13.83 -1.05
N SER A 143 -60.90 14.81 -1.84
CA SER A 143 -59.71 15.63 -1.59
C SER A 143 -59.89 16.41 -0.28
N PRO A 144 -58.89 16.45 0.63
CA PRO A 144 -58.87 17.44 1.71
C PRO A 144 -58.17 18.74 1.27
N PRO A 145 -58.53 19.89 1.88
CA PRO A 145 -58.12 21.21 1.44
C PRO A 145 -56.69 21.58 1.88
N GLU A 146 -56.06 22.44 1.09
CA GLU A 146 -54.76 23.07 1.37
C GLU A 146 -54.79 23.93 2.64
N VAL A 147 -53.92 23.62 3.61
CA VAL A 147 -53.44 24.58 4.62
C VAL A 147 -52.04 24.14 5.13
N PRO A 148 -51.18 25.09 5.57
CA PRO A 148 -49.74 25.03 5.36
C PRO A 148 -48.98 24.29 6.46
N TRP A 149 -48.00 23.49 6.05
CA TRP A 149 -47.14 22.68 6.89
C TRP A 149 -46.09 23.51 7.64
N HIS A 150 -46.48 24.15 8.73
CA HIS A 150 -45.50 24.52 9.77
C HIS A 150 -46.04 24.22 11.17
N SER A 151 -45.25 23.43 11.90
CA SER A 151 -45.31 23.20 13.36
C SER A 151 -46.28 22.14 13.87
N GLN A 152 -46.03 20.88 13.51
CA GLN A 152 -46.27 19.77 14.44
C GLN A 152 -44.96 19.00 14.65
N VAL A 153 -44.30 19.32 15.76
CA VAL A 153 -43.16 18.57 16.29
C VAL A 153 -43.69 17.20 16.72
N PHE A 154 -43.59 16.22 15.82
CA PHE A 154 -43.69 14.81 16.20
C PHE A 154 -42.40 14.43 16.92
N VAL A 155 -42.40 14.52 18.24
CA VAL A 155 -41.42 13.81 19.07
C VAL A 155 -41.70 12.32 18.88
N ARG A 156 -41.02 11.68 17.92
CA ARG A 156 -40.92 10.22 17.89
C ARG A 156 -40.11 9.81 19.12
N GLN A 157 -40.80 9.15 20.03
CA GLN A 157 -40.22 8.45 21.16
C GLN A 157 -39.18 7.46 20.63
N GLU A 158 -37.94 7.57 21.09
CA GLU A 158 -36.82 6.72 20.68
C GLU A 158 -37.05 5.28 21.13
N ASP A 159 -37.64 4.46 20.25
CA ASP A 159 -37.53 3.01 20.37
C ASP A 159 -36.12 2.60 19.91
N ASN A 160 -35.38 2.04 20.87
CA ASN A 160 -34.02 1.56 20.72
C ASN A 160 -34.02 0.18 20.01
N ASP A 161 -34.44 0.17 18.74
CA ASP A 161 -34.54 -1.04 17.92
C ASP A 161 -33.63 -0.92 16.68
N ASN A 162 -32.60 -1.77 16.59
CA ASN A 162 -31.82 -1.97 15.37
C ASN A 162 -32.71 -2.69 14.34
N GLY A 163 -33.68 -1.96 13.79
CA GLY A 163 -34.65 -2.49 12.84
C GLY A 163 -34.11 -2.57 11.40
N PRO A 164 -34.80 -3.34 10.52
CA PRO A 164 -34.49 -3.45 9.08
C PRO A 164 -34.51 -2.09 8.33
N ASP A 165 -35.10 -1.05 8.91
CA ASP A 165 -35.15 0.31 8.35
C ASP A 165 -33.78 1.02 8.30
N ALA A 166 -32.88 0.75 9.26
CA ALA A 166 -31.54 1.34 9.26
C ALA A 166 -30.68 0.78 8.12
N ASP A 167 -30.84 -0.52 7.81
CA ASP A 167 -30.12 -1.16 6.71
C ASP A 167 -30.61 -0.67 5.34
N LEU A 168 -31.91 -0.41 5.18
CA LEU A 168 -32.47 0.15 3.94
C LEU A 168 -31.85 1.53 3.61
N HIS A 169 -31.64 2.36 4.63
CA HIS A 169 -30.98 3.66 4.46
C HIS A 169 -29.55 3.51 3.93
N PHE A 170 -28.77 2.56 4.48
CA PHE A 170 -27.40 2.30 4.00
C PHE A 170 -27.36 1.66 2.61
N LEU A 171 -28.36 0.86 2.23
CA LEU A 171 -28.48 0.40 0.85
C LEU A 171 -28.69 1.56 -0.12
N MET A 172 -29.49 2.56 0.27
CA MET A 172 -29.69 3.74 -0.56
C MET A 172 -28.43 4.59 -0.66
N ILE A 173 -27.72 4.78 0.46
CA ILE A 173 -26.38 5.40 0.45
C ILE A 173 -25.44 4.65 -0.50
N TYR A 174 -25.46 3.31 -0.48
CA TYR A 174 -24.62 2.51 -1.36
C TYR A 174 -24.94 2.75 -2.84
N LEU A 175 -26.21 2.66 -3.23
CA LEU A 175 -26.63 2.77 -4.64
C LEU A 175 -26.49 4.20 -5.20
N ASP A 176 -26.76 5.21 -4.38
CA ASP A 176 -26.82 6.61 -4.82
C ASP A 176 -25.46 7.31 -4.73
N TYR A 177 -24.61 6.93 -3.77
CA TYR A 177 -23.35 7.62 -3.51
C TYR A 177 -22.12 6.71 -3.62
N VAL A 178 -22.08 5.58 -2.91
CA VAL A 178 -20.86 4.76 -2.83
C VAL A 178 -20.54 4.09 -4.16
N PHE A 179 -21.50 3.39 -4.73
CA PHE A 179 -21.32 2.67 -5.99
C PHE A 179 -20.96 3.64 -7.13
N PRO A 180 -21.68 4.74 -7.39
CA PRO A 180 -21.27 5.69 -8.43
C PRO A 180 -19.95 6.41 -8.10
N TYR A 181 -19.56 6.56 -6.83
CA TYR A 181 -18.22 7.01 -6.48
C TYR A 181 -17.16 5.97 -6.89
N LEU A 182 -17.38 4.68 -6.59
CA LEU A 182 -16.49 3.56 -6.93
C LEU A 182 -16.48 3.18 -8.42
N PHE A 183 -17.51 3.53 -9.19
CA PHE A 183 -17.62 3.23 -10.62
C PHE A 183 -18.22 4.43 -11.37
N PRO A 184 -17.49 5.56 -11.46
CA PRO A 184 -18.05 6.82 -11.97
C PRO A 184 -18.48 6.77 -13.44
N HIS A 185 -17.89 5.86 -14.23
CA HIS A 185 -18.22 5.66 -15.64
C HIS A 185 -19.30 4.60 -15.88
N TYR A 186 -19.64 3.76 -14.88
CA TYR A 186 -20.65 2.71 -15.05
C TYR A 186 -22.07 3.26 -14.91
N ARG A 187 -22.66 3.62 -16.06
CA ARG A 187 -24.02 4.17 -16.18
C ARG A 187 -24.74 3.52 -17.37
N PRO A 188 -25.12 2.24 -17.26
CA PRO A 188 -25.80 1.55 -18.34
C PRO A 188 -27.13 2.25 -18.69
N PRO A 189 -27.49 2.35 -19.99
CA PRO A 189 -28.77 2.93 -20.41
C PRO A 189 -29.97 2.27 -19.74
N VAL A 190 -31.04 3.03 -19.55
CA VAL A 190 -32.29 2.51 -18.95
C VAL A 190 -32.83 1.33 -19.76
N LEU A 191 -32.80 1.41 -21.09
CA LEU A 191 -33.27 0.32 -21.95
C LEU A 191 -32.36 -0.92 -21.90
N ALA A 192 -31.09 -0.77 -21.49
CA ALA A 192 -30.20 -1.89 -21.23
C ALA A 192 -30.39 -2.53 -19.83
N GLY A 193 -31.31 -2.00 -19.01
CA GLY A 193 -31.65 -2.49 -17.67
C GLY A 193 -31.10 -1.65 -16.52
N GLY A 194 -30.34 -0.59 -16.83
CA GLY A 194 -29.79 0.32 -15.82
C GLY A 194 -28.99 -0.40 -14.71
N ARG A 195 -29.01 0.19 -13.51
CA ARG A 195 -28.35 -0.35 -12.31
C ARG A 195 -29.26 -1.26 -11.47
N GLY A 196 -30.46 -1.59 -11.95
CA GLY A 196 -31.46 -2.34 -11.18
C GLY A 196 -30.98 -3.72 -10.74
N TRP A 197 -30.13 -4.37 -11.54
CA TRP A 197 -29.52 -5.65 -11.20
C TRP A 197 -28.69 -5.60 -9.91
N ILE A 198 -28.11 -4.44 -9.55
CA ILE A 198 -27.31 -4.30 -8.32
C ILE A 198 -28.19 -4.49 -7.09
N LEU A 199 -29.40 -3.91 -7.11
CA LEU A 199 -30.35 -4.07 -6.02
C LEU A 199 -30.81 -5.53 -5.89
N ASP A 200 -31.07 -6.20 -7.02
CA ASP A 200 -31.43 -7.62 -7.01
C ASP A 200 -30.29 -8.51 -6.46
N VAL A 201 -29.03 -8.20 -6.79
CA VAL A 201 -27.86 -8.86 -6.18
C VAL A 201 -27.79 -8.58 -4.67
N LEU A 202 -28.01 -7.33 -4.23
CA LEU A 202 -28.03 -6.98 -2.80
C LEU A 202 -29.13 -7.72 -2.03
N GLN A 203 -30.26 -8.02 -2.68
CA GLN A 203 -31.36 -8.76 -2.06
C GLN A 203 -31.14 -10.28 -2.06
N SER A 204 -30.45 -10.80 -3.07
CA SER A 204 -30.27 -12.24 -3.27
C SER A 204 -28.95 -12.79 -2.69
N ASN A 205 -27.91 -11.97 -2.59
CA ASN A 205 -26.59 -12.35 -2.09
C ASN A 205 -26.27 -11.63 -0.77
N LYS A 206 -26.33 -12.38 0.34
CA LYS A 206 -26.11 -11.83 1.69
C LYS A 206 -24.68 -11.35 1.95
N CYS A 207 -23.68 -11.99 1.33
CA CYS A 207 -22.30 -11.54 1.47
C CYS A 207 -22.13 -10.15 0.86
N VAL A 208 -22.68 -9.96 -0.35
CA VAL A 208 -22.65 -8.67 -1.04
C VAL A 208 -23.44 -7.62 -0.27
N TYR A 209 -24.63 -7.97 0.26
CA TYR A 209 -25.43 -7.10 1.14
C TYR A 209 -24.62 -6.56 2.32
N HIS A 210 -24.09 -7.47 3.16
CA HIS A 210 -23.40 -7.06 4.38
C HIS A 210 -22.16 -6.22 4.06
N THR A 211 -21.45 -6.57 2.99
CA THR A 211 -20.26 -5.84 2.56
C THR A 211 -20.60 -4.47 1.98
N ALA A 212 -21.71 -4.33 1.24
CA ALA A 212 -22.20 -3.06 0.72
C ALA A 212 -22.68 -2.12 1.82
N VAL A 213 -23.44 -2.62 2.79
CA VAL A 213 -23.85 -1.86 3.99
C VAL A 213 -22.62 -1.42 4.80
N SER A 214 -21.60 -2.30 4.90
CA SER A 214 -20.32 -1.98 5.53
C SER A 214 -19.60 -0.85 4.77
N LEU A 215 -19.52 -0.90 3.44
CA LEU A 215 -18.95 0.17 2.62
C LEU A 215 -19.70 1.49 2.77
N ALA A 216 -21.03 1.45 2.77
CA ALA A 216 -21.88 2.63 2.97
C ALA A 216 -21.67 3.26 4.35
N ASN A 217 -21.55 2.44 5.39
CA ASN A 217 -21.18 2.90 6.72
C ASN A 217 -19.80 3.56 6.72
N ALA A 218 -18.76 2.94 6.15
CA ALA A 218 -17.42 3.53 6.08
C ALA A 218 -17.42 4.87 5.32
N PHE A 219 -18.07 4.90 4.15
CA PHE A 219 -18.17 6.09 3.33
C PHE A 219 -18.87 7.22 4.07
N PHE A 220 -20.04 6.95 4.69
CA PHE A 220 -20.78 7.93 5.46
C PHE A 220 -19.97 8.43 6.67
N ALA A 221 -19.25 7.55 7.37
CA ALA A 221 -18.40 7.94 8.50
C ALA A 221 -17.29 8.90 8.06
N ILE A 222 -16.65 8.66 6.91
CA ILE A 222 -15.58 9.51 6.37
C ILE A 222 -16.14 10.89 6.00
N VAL A 223 -17.28 10.93 5.31
CA VAL A 223 -17.95 12.18 4.91
C VAL A 223 -18.43 12.97 6.12
N LEU A 224 -19.01 12.29 7.12
CA LEU A 224 -19.48 12.92 8.35
C LEU A 224 -18.35 13.46 9.21
N ALA A 225 -17.26 12.71 9.33
CA ALA A 225 -16.12 13.10 10.14
C ALA A 225 -15.49 14.39 9.63
N ASP A 226 -15.29 14.55 8.31
CA ASP A 226 -14.72 15.75 7.67
C ASP A 226 -13.49 16.33 8.41
N GLY A 227 -12.69 15.47 9.07
CA GLY A 227 -11.56 15.87 9.91
C GLY A 227 -11.91 16.57 11.26
N LYS A 228 -13.18 16.68 11.63
CA LYS A 228 -13.67 17.32 12.87
C LYS A 228 -13.75 16.33 14.03
N LYS A 229 -13.17 16.70 15.18
CA LYS A 229 -13.13 15.89 16.41
C LYS A 229 -14.50 15.61 17.02
N GLU A 230 -15.51 16.41 16.70
CA GLU A 230 -16.87 16.30 17.26
C GLU A 230 -17.59 14.99 16.90
N HIS A 231 -17.16 14.31 15.84
CA HIS A 231 -17.77 13.06 15.35
C HIS A 231 -17.02 11.78 15.77
N GLU A 232 -16.05 11.86 16.69
CA GLU A 232 -15.21 10.72 17.08
C GLU A 232 -16.03 9.54 17.64
N GLN A 233 -17.03 9.81 18.50
CA GLN A 233 -17.89 8.77 19.07
C GLN A 233 -18.80 8.10 18.03
N CYS A 234 -19.31 8.89 17.06
CA CYS A 234 -20.10 8.36 15.95
C CYS A 234 -19.24 7.47 15.05
N THR A 235 -18.04 7.96 14.70
CA THR A 235 -17.03 7.22 13.91
C THR A 235 -16.69 5.89 14.57
N MET A 236 -16.47 5.87 15.89
CA MET A 236 -16.17 4.63 16.63
C MET A 236 -17.32 3.62 16.62
N ARG A 237 -18.59 4.07 16.74
CA ARG A 237 -19.76 3.19 16.62
C ARG A 237 -19.87 2.60 15.21
N MET A 238 -19.61 3.42 14.19
CA MET A 238 -19.65 2.98 12.79
C MET A 238 -18.53 1.99 12.45
N VAL A 239 -17.31 2.20 12.97
CA VAL A 239 -16.20 1.24 12.85
C VAL A 239 -16.54 -0.11 13.50
N HIS A 240 -17.20 -0.12 14.66
CA HIS A 240 -17.66 -1.37 15.28
C HIS A 240 -18.73 -2.08 14.44
N SER A 241 -19.67 -1.32 13.86
CA SER A 241 -20.67 -1.86 12.93
C SER A 241 -20.02 -2.48 11.69
N LEU A 242 -18.98 -1.82 11.15
CA LEU A 242 -18.18 -2.29 10.01
C LEU A 242 -17.59 -3.69 10.24
N GLU A 243 -16.95 -3.89 11.40
CA GLU A 243 -16.35 -5.17 11.78
C GLU A 243 -17.40 -6.29 11.89
N SER A 244 -18.56 -5.97 12.47
CA SER A 244 -19.67 -6.92 12.60
C SER A 244 -20.27 -7.33 11.24
N GLN A 245 -20.50 -6.36 10.36
CA GLN A 245 -21.04 -6.62 9.02
C GLN A 245 -20.05 -7.42 8.16
N LEU A 246 -18.76 -7.12 8.25
CA LEU A 246 -17.71 -7.90 7.60
C LEU A 246 -17.70 -9.36 8.08
N GLU A 247 -17.84 -9.59 9.39
CA GLU A 247 -17.90 -10.94 9.95
C GLU A 247 -19.09 -11.75 9.41
N LEU A 248 -20.25 -11.11 9.27
CA LEU A 248 -21.44 -11.74 8.68
C LEU A 248 -21.21 -12.06 7.19
N GLY A 249 -20.62 -11.13 6.44
CA GLY A 249 -20.28 -11.32 5.02
C GLY A 249 -19.35 -12.51 4.80
N LEU A 250 -18.29 -12.64 5.62
CA LEU A 250 -17.35 -13.76 5.54
C LEU A 250 -18.01 -15.11 5.91
N LYS A 251 -18.92 -15.12 6.90
CA LYS A 251 -19.68 -16.32 7.27
C LYS A 251 -20.57 -16.81 6.13
N GLU A 252 -21.30 -15.91 5.47
CA GLU A 252 -22.17 -16.27 4.35
C GLU A 252 -21.36 -16.73 3.13
N LEU A 253 -20.24 -16.05 2.81
CA LEU A 253 -19.34 -16.50 1.74
C LEU A 253 -18.78 -17.90 2.01
N SER A 254 -18.38 -18.18 3.26
CA SER A 254 -17.88 -19.50 3.65
C SER A 254 -18.92 -20.60 3.41
N LYS A 255 -20.17 -20.31 3.74
CA LYS A 255 -21.30 -21.21 3.52
C LYS A 255 -21.55 -21.46 2.02
N GLU A 256 -21.52 -20.40 1.20
CA GLU A 256 -21.69 -20.52 -0.26
C GLU A 256 -20.55 -21.35 -0.89
N MET A 257 -19.30 -21.11 -0.47
CA MET A 257 -18.14 -21.85 -0.97
C MET A 257 -18.22 -23.34 -0.61
N CYS A 258 -18.64 -23.66 0.63
CA CYS A 258 -18.86 -25.04 1.05
C CYS A 258 -19.96 -25.72 0.22
N ALA A 259 -21.02 -24.99 -0.13
CA ALA A 259 -22.12 -25.52 -0.93
C ALA A 259 -21.71 -25.85 -2.37
N ILE A 260 -20.81 -25.06 -2.98
CA ILE A 260 -20.23 -25.37 -4.30
C ILE A 260 -19.34 -26.61 -4.21
N ASN A 261 -18.44 -26.67 -3.22
CA ASN A 261 -17.50 -27.78 -3.06
C ASN A 261 -18.18 -29.11 -2.71
N ALA A 262 -19.34 -29.07 -2.06
CA ALA A 262 -20.11 -30.27 -1.72
C ALA A 262 -20.96 -30.82 -2.89
N SER A 263 -21.05 -30.08 -4.01
CA SER A 263 -21.86 -30.48 -5.17
C SER A 263 -21.24 -31.69 -5.88
N ARG A 264 -22.02 -32.77 -6.04
CA ARG A 264 -21.60 -33.99 -6.76
C ARG A 264 -21.90 -33.94 -8.27
N THR A 265 -22.63 -32.94 -8.75
CA THR A 265 -23.18 -32.87 -10.12
C THR A 265 -22.35 -31.98 -11.06
N GLY A 266 -21.07 -31.77 -10.76
CA GLY A 266 -20.19 -30.85 -11.49
C GLY A 266 -20.34 -29.39 -11.04
N PHE A 267 -19.58 -28.50 -11.70
CA PHE A 267 -19.53 -27.07 -11.37
C PHE A 267 -20.79 -26.34 -11.87
N ASP A 268 -21.54 -25.78 -10.92
CA ASP A 268 -22.72 -24.95 -11.19
C ASP A 268 -22.29 -23.50 -11.45
N ARG A 269 -22.36 -23.05 -12.70
CA ARG A 269 -21.93 -21.71 -13.11
C ARG A 269 -22.69 -20.59 -12.42
N GLN A 270 -23.98 -20.78 -12.10
CA GLN A 270 -24.77 -19.75 -11.45
C GLN A 270 -24.34 -19.58 -9.99
N LYS A 271 -24.12 -20.70 -9.28
CA LYS A 271 -23.56 -20.65 -7.91
C LYS A 271 -22.14 -20.11 -7.92
N GLY A 272 -21.32 -20.54 -8.89
CA GLY A 272 -19.97 -20.01 -9.11
C GLY A 272 -19.97 -18.49 -9.29
N LEU A 273 -20.90 -17.97 -10.10
CA LEU A 273 -21.09 -16.54 -10.28
C LEU A 273 -21.44 -15.84 -8.96
N VAL A 274 -22.37 -16.37 -8.16
CA VAL A 274 -22.73 -15.79 -6.85
C VAL A 274 -21.51 -15.70 -5.93
N VAL A 275 -20.71 -16.77 -5.85
CA VAL A 275 -19.47 -16.76 -5.02
C VAL A 275 -18.44 -15.77 -5.58
N MET A 276 -18.28 -15.68 -6.90
CA MET A 276 -17.39 -14.71 -7.53
C MET A 276 -17.83 -13.26 -7.22
N GLN A 277 -19.13 -12.97 -7.22
CA GLN A 277 -19.68 -11.66 -6.82
C GLN A 277 -19.27 -11.34 -5.37
N SER A 278 -19.44 -12.30 -4.46
CA SER A 278 -19.08 -12.17 -3.04
C SER A 278 -17.58 -11.89 -2.84
N ILE A 279 -16.71 -12.61 -3.56
CA ILE A 279 -15.25 -12.42 -3.48
C ILE A 279 -14.83 -11.06 -4.06
N ILE A 280 -15.36 -10.66 -5.22
CA ILE A 280 -15.01 -9.36 -5.81
C ILE A 280 -15.56 -8.21 -4.96
N GLN A 281 -16.75 -8.35 -4.37
CA GLN A 281 -17.26 -7.34 -3.43
C GLN A 281 -16.36 -7.22 -2.19
N MET A 282 -15.82 -8.33 -1.68
CA MET A 282 -14.86 -8.32 -0.58
C MET A 282 -13.55 -7.64 -0.97
N LEU A 283 -13.07 -7.89 -2.19
CA LEU A 283 -11.93 -7.19 -2.78
C LEU A 283 -12.18 -5.68 -2.84
N PHE A 284 -13.34 -5.24 -3.32
CA PHE A 284 -13.70 -3.81 -3.31
C PHE A 284 -13.70 -3.24 -1.90
N PHE A 285 -14.22 -3.97 -0.92
CA PHE A 285 -14.23 -3.53 0.46
C PHE A 285 -12.81 -3.32 1.01
N GLU A 286 -11.92 -4.27 0.81
CA GLU A 286 -10.54 -4.18 1.29
C GLU A 286 -9.76 -3.05 0.62
N VAL A 287 -9.92 -2.90 -0.70
CA VAL A 287 -9.28 -1.82 -1.46
C VAL A 287 -9.85 -0.46 -1.07
N ALA A 288 -11.16 -0.34 -0.86
CA ALA A 288 -11.80 0.92 -0.46
C ALA A 288 -11.48 1.34 0.98
N THR A 289 -11.28 0.37 1.88
CA THR A 289 -10.98 0.59 3.30
C THR A 289 -9.47 0.54 3.63
N SER A 290 -8.61 0.49 2.61
CA SER A 290 -7.15 0.46 2.74
C SER A 290 -6.60 -0.70 3.59
N LYS A 291 -7.28 -1.86 3.61
CA LYS A 291 -6.78 -3.08 4.26
C LYS A 291 -5.87 -3.83 3.29
N LYS A 292 -4.55 -3.75 3.50
CA LYS A 292 -3.52 -4.12 2.52
C LYS A 292 -3.20 -5.62 2.43
N GLU A 293 -3.73 -6.46 3.31
CA GLU A 293 -3.16 -7.79 3.55
C GLU A 293 -3.69 -8.89 2.59
N ASN A 294 -4.94 -8.81 2.12
CA ASN A 294 -5.61 -9.98 1.51
C ASN A 294 -6.09 -9.79 0.06
N TRP A 295 -5.96 -8.59 -0.51
CA TRP A 295 -6.51 -8.28 -1.85
C TRP A 295 -6.02 -9.23 -2.96
N ARG A 296 -4.76 -9.69 -2.88
CA ARG A 296 -4.19 -10.63 -3.85
C ARG A 296 -4.91 -11.96 -3.82
N LEU A 297 -5.19 -12.49 -2.63
CA LEU A 297 -5.85 -13.78 -2.45
C LEU A 297 -7.29 -13.73 -2.96
N HIS A 298 -8.01 -12.62 -2.77
CA HIS A 298 -9.33 -12.43 -3.39
C HIS A 298 -9.26 -12.38 -4.91
N LEU A 299 -8.28 -11.66 -5.46
CA LEU A 299 -8.11 -11.57 -6.91
C LEU A 299 -7.76 -12.93 -7.52
N ASP A 300 -6.84 -13.67 -6.90
CA ASP A 300 -6.45 -15.02 -7.30
C ASP A 300 -7.66 -15.97 -7.29
N ALA A 301 -8.44 -15.93 -6.21
CA ALA A 301 -9.63 -16.74 -6.06
C ALA A 301 -10.72 -16.39 -7.09
N ALA A 302 -10.92 -15.10 -7.36
CA ALA A 302 -11.91 -14.64 -8.33
C ALA A 302 -11.52 -15.00 -9.78
N ILE A 303 -10.23 -14.90 -10.14
CA ILE A 303 -9.73 -15.35 -11.45
C ILE A 303 -9.88 -16.87 -11.59
N ALA A 304 -9.55 -17.64 -10.55
CA ALA A 304 -9.71 -19.10 -10.57
C ALA A 304 -11.18 -19.51 -10.78
N LEU A 305 -12.13 -18.84 -10.12
CA LEU A 305 -13.56 -19.07 -10.34
C LEU A 305 -14.03 -18.59 -11.71
N PHE A 306 -13.55 -17.44 -12.19
CA PHE A 306 -13.88 -16.94 -13.52
C PHE A 306 -13.48 -17.94 -14.61
N VAL A 307 -12.28 -18.52 -14.51
CA VAL A 307 -11.81 -19.57 -15.44
C VAL A 307 -12.65 -20.84 -15.35
N GLN A 308 -13.26 -21.16 -14.19
CA GLN A 308 -14.22 -22.28 -14.11
C GLN A 308 -15.59 -21.94 -14.71
N ILE A 309 -16.06 -20.70 -14.55
CA ILE A 309 -17.31 -20.21 -15.16
C ILE A 309 -17.19 -20.17 -16.68
N LEU A 310 -16.04 -19.67 -17.17
CA LEU A 310 -15.70 -19.52 -18.58
C LEU A 310 -14.32 -20.13 -18.86
N SER A 311 -14.32 -21.45 -19.08
CA SER A 311 -13.11 -22.22 -19.36
C SER A 311 -12.48 -21.89 -20.71
N ASP A 312 -13.32 -21.61 -21.71
CA ASP A 312 -12.93 -21.24 -23.06
C ASP A 312 -13.47 -19.84 -23.39
N PRO A 313 -12.61 -18.85 -23.72
CA PRO A 313 -13.04 -17.51 -24.11
C PRO A 313 -14.07 -17.50 -25.24
N ALA A 314 -13.99 -18.44 -26.20
CA ALA A 314 -14.91 -18.52 -27.33
C ALA A 314 -16.37 -18.80 -26.92
N GLN A 315 -16.58 -19.37 -25.73
CA GLN A 315 -17.90 -19.66 -25.17
C GLN A 315 -18.55 -18.47 -24.46
N TRP A 316 -17.98 -17.26 -24.55
CA TRP A 316 -18.48 -16.06 -23.88
C TRP A 316 -19.98 -15.82 -24.11
N THR A 317 -20.38 -15.74 -25.38
CA THR A 317 -21.79 -15.49 -25.77
C THR A 317 -22.71 -16.62 -25.31
N GLY A 318 -22.29 -17.88 -25.46
CA GLY A 318 -23.06 -19.04 -24.99
C GLY A 318 -23.26 -19.04 -23.47
N THR A 319 -22.21 -18.68 -22.73
CA THR A 319 -22.23 -18.58 -21.26
C THR A 319 -23.19 -17.48 -20.81
N LEU A 320 -23.14 -16.30 -21.44
CA LEU A 320 -24.08 -15.22 -21.17
C LEU A 320 -25.54 -15.64 -21.42
N HIS A 321 -25.81 -16.35 -22.52
CA HIS A 321 -27.16 -16.84 -22.80
C HIS A 321 -27.63 -17.87 -21.76
N SER A 322 -26.74 -18.74 -21.28
CA SER A 322 -27.08 -19.76 -20.28
C SER A 322 -27.48 -19.18 -18.92
N LEU A 323 -27.08 -17.94 -18.62
CA LEU A 323 -27.38 -17.24 -17.37
C LEU A 323 -28.66 -16.39 -17.43
N TYR A 324 -29.37 -16.38 -18.56
CA TYR A 324 -30.63 -15.67 -18.67
C TYR A 324 -31.68 -16.17 -17.66
N SER A 325 -32.42 -15.24 -17.05
CA SER A 325 -33.51 -15.53 -16.11
C SER A 325 -34.81 -14.93 -16.66
N PRO A 326 -35.89 -15.71 -16.82
CA PRO A 326 -37.14 -15.22 -17.38
C PRO A 326 -37.95 -14.34 -16.42
N ARG A 327 -37.55 -14.24 -15.13
CA ARG A 327 -38.23 -13.35 -14.15
C ARG A 327 -38.19 -11.89 -14.60
N TRP A 328 -37.04 -11.45 -15.08
CA TRP A 328 -36.83 -10.14 -15.67
C TRP A 328 -35.54 -10.14 -16.49
N PRO A 329 -35.56 -9.64 -17.75
CA PRO A 329 -36.76 -9.25 -18.50
C PRO A 329 -37.57 -10.45 -19.03
N PRO A 330 -38.90 -10.34 -19.12
CA PRO A 330 -39.75 -11.36 -19.71
C PRO A 330 -39.38 -11.69 -21.17
N PRO A 331 -39.53 -12.95 -21.62
CA PRO A 331 -39.19 -13.36 -23.00
C PRO A 331 -39.93 -12.57 -24.09
N GLU A 332 -41.12 -12.06 -23.79
CA GLU A 332 -42.01 -11.35 -24.71
C GLU A 332 -41.44 -10.02 -25.21
N ILE A 333 -40.44 -9.47 -24.51
CA ILE A 333 -39.72 -8.24 -24.91
C ILE A 333 -38.84 -8.49 -26.16
N GLY A 334 -38.59 -9.76 -26.51
CA GLY A 334 -37.89 -10.15 -27.74
C GLY A 334 -36.36 -9.98 -27.66
N VAL A 335 -35.73 -9.83 -28.83
CA VAL A 335 -34.26 -9.87 -28.99
C VAL A 335 -33.57 -8.64 -28.40
N LYS A 336 -34.26 -7.49 -28.35
CA LYS A 336 -33.77 -6.23 -27.77
C LYS A 336 -34.17 -6.10 -26.30
N ARG A 337 -34.06 -7.16 -25.52
CA ARG A 337 -34.40 -7.14 -24.09
C ARG A 337 -33.22 -6.63 -23.25
N PRO A 338 -33.47 -5.99 -22.09
CA PRO A 338 -32.44 -5.70 -21.10
C PRO A 338 -31.63 -6.93 -20.68
N TRP A 339 -30.50 -6.70 -20.01
CA TRP A 339 -29.79 -7.82 -19.38
C TRP A 339 -30.54 -8.33 -18.15
N SER A 340 -30.66 -9.65 -17.98
CA SER A 340 -31.09 -10.22 -16.70
C SER A 340 -30.03 -9.98 -15.61
N THR A 341 -30.38 -10.13 -14.34
CA THR A 341 -29.46 -9.90 -13.21
C THR A 341 -28.15 -10.68 -13.35
N ASN A 342 -28.21 -11.99 -13.62
CA ASN A 342 -27.00 -12.81 -13.77
C ASN A 342 -26.16 -12.41 -15.00
N GLN A 343 -26.81 -11.99 -16.09
CA GLN A 343 -26.11 -11.54 -17.30
C GLN A 343 -25.39 -10.22 -17.05
N ALA A 344 -26.08 -9.24 -16.46
CA ALA A 344 -25.51 -7.95 -16.09
C ALA A 344 -24.38 -8.12 -15.07
N ALA A 345 -24.57 -8.98 -14.06
CA ALA A 345 -23.55 -9.30 -13.08
C ALA A 345 -22.32 -9.95 -13.74
N LEU A 346 -22.48 -10.99 -14.58
CA LEU A 346 -21.33 -11.61 -15.27
C LEU A 346 -20.57 -10.57 -16.11
N ARG A 347 -21.27 -9.72 -16.87
CA ARG A 347 -20.65 -8.64 -17.66
C ARG A 347 -19.83 -7.69 -16.78
N PHE A 348 -20.44 -7.14 -15.73
CA PHE A 348 -19.80 -6.18 -14.83
C PHE A 348 -18.60 -6.76 -14.09
N PHE A 349 -18.74 -7.95 -13.51
CA PHE A 349 -17.67 -8.59 -12.75
C PHE A 349 -16.54 -9.11 -13.67
N THR A 350 -16.84 -9.51 -14.91
CA THR A 350 -15.81 -9.85 -15.90
C THR A 350 -15.00 -8.62 -16.31
N ALA A 351 -15.67 -7.50 -16.64
CA ALA A 351 -15.00 -6.24 -16.95
C ALA A 351 -14.11 -5.80 -15.78
N THR A 352 -14.63 -5.90 -14.55
CA THR A 352 -13.88 -5.59 -13.33
C THR A 352 -12.65 -6.49 -13.18
N LEU A 353 -12.79 -7.81 -13.34
CA LEU A 353 -11.66 -8.73 -13.20
C LEU A 353 -10.55 -8.45 -14.20
N ILE A 354 -10.90 -8.21 -15.47
CA ILE A 354 -9.92 -7.84 -16.49
C ILE A 354 -9.21 -6.53 -16.11
N TYR A 355 -9.97 -5.51 -15.68
CA TYR A 355 -9.40 -4.23 -15.26
C TYR A 355 -8.44 -4.37 -14.08
N ILE A 356 -8.84 -5.09 -13.02
CA ILE A 356 -8.01 -5.30 -11.83
C ILE A 356 -6.81 -6.19 -12.15
N ASP A 357 -6.96 -7.23 -12.97
CA ASP A 357 -5.86 -8.10 -13.37
C ASP A 357 -4.78 -7.31 -14.11
N VAL A 358 -5.17 -6.45 -15.05
CA VAL A 358 -4.24 -5.54 -15.75
C VAL A 358 -3.56 -4.57 -14.77
N LEU A 359 -4.32 -3.90 -13.88
CA LEU A 359 -3.75 -2.96 -12.90
C LEU A 359 -2.81 -3.62 -11.89
N SER A 360 -3.17 -4.82 -11.43
CA SER A 360 -2.31 -5.61 -10.57
C SER A 360 -1.02 -6.00 -11.30
N SER A 361 -1.12 -6.34 -12.58
CA SER A 361 0.01 -6.76 -13.42
C SER A 361 1.03 -5.65 -13.65
N VAL A 362 0.59 -4.43 -13.99
CA VAL A 362 1.50 -3.27 -14.09
C VAL A 362 2.09 -2.85 -12.74
N THR A 363 1.38 -3.11 -11.64
CA THR A 363 1.87 -2.76 -10.30
C THR A 363 2.90 -3.77 -9.79
N LEU A 364 2.73 -5.05 -10.13
CA LEU A 364 3.61 -6.15 -9.72
C LEU A 364 4.73 -6.44 -10.72
N GLY A 365 4.62 -5.91 -11.95
CA GLY A 365 5.49 -6.22 -13.08
C GLY A 365 5.40 -7.70 -13.48
N SER A 366 4.17 -8.20 -13.59
CA SER A 366 3.82 -9.53 -14.08
C SER A 366 2.96 -9.43 -15.34
N SER A 367 2.80 -10.53 -16.09
CA SER A 367 1.85 -10.56 -17.20
C SER A 367 0.41 -10.67 -16.66
N PRO A 368 -0.59 -10.01 -17.29
CA PRO A 368 -2.00 -10.26 -16.99
C PRO A 368 -2.33 -11.74 -17.20
N ARG A 369 -3.00 -12.34 -16.22
CA ARG A 369 -3.40 -13.76 -16.24
C ARG A 369 -4.58 -13.99 -17.16
N LEU A 370 -5.42 -12.97 -17.35
CA LEU A 370 -6.56 -12.99 -18.25
C LEU A 370 -6.22 -12.49 -19.66
N LEU A 371 -4.94 -12.30 -20.00
CA LEU A 371 -4.51 -11.78 -21.30
C LEU A 371 -5.12 -12.58 -22.48
N ARG A 372 -5.17 -13.90 -22.38
CA ARG A 372 -5.77 -14.79 -23.41
C ARG A 372 -7.27 -14.56 -23.65
N TYR A 373 -7.96 -13.93 -22.71
CA TYR A 373 -9.39 -13.61 -22.84
C TYR A 373 -9.62 -12.25 -23.53
N HIS A 374 -8.59 -11.41 -23.64
CA HIS A 374 -8.76 -10.02 -24.09
C HIS A 374 -9.29 -9.95 -25.53
N ASP A 375 -8.73 -10.69 -26.48
CA ASP A 375 -9.12 -10.58 -27.89
C ASP A 375 -10.56 -11.04 -28.16
N THR A 376 -11.07 -11.97 -27.36
CA THR A 376 -12.44 -12.49 -27.52
C THR A 376 -13.46 -11.67 -26.74
N ILE A 377 -13.14 -11.28 -25.50
CA ILE A 377 -14.09 -10.63 -24.60
C ILE A 377 -14.04 -9.11 -24.74
N ILE A 378 -12.86 -8.50 -24.94
CA ILE A 378 -12.68 -7.05 -25.10
C ILE A 378 -11.85 -6.73 -26.35
N PRO A 379 -12.32 -7.07 -27.56
CA PRO A 379 -11.58 -6.87 -28.81
C PRO A 379 -11.24 -5.39 -29.02
N ALA A 380 -10.03 -5.11 -29.53
CA ALA A 380 -9.51 -3.76 -29.77
C ALA A 380 -10.27 -3.00 -30.88
N CYS A 381 -10.66 -3.70 -31.95
CA CYS A 381 -11.26 -3.13 -33.16
C CYS A 381 -12.71 -3.59 -33.35
N ALA A 382 -13.52 -3.64 -32.30
CA ALA A 382 -14.95 -3.80 -32.49
C ALA A 382 -15.52 -2.52 -33.11
N GLU A 383 -16.01 -2.62 -34.36
CA GLU A 383 -16.94 -1.64 -34.92
C GLU A 383 -18.18 -1.63 -34.02
N PHE A 384 -18.24 -0.67 -33.10
CA PHE A 384 -19.34 -0.58 -32.17
C PHE A 384 -19.91 0.82 -32.15
N GLN A 385 -21.16 0.90 -32.58
CA GLN A 385 -21.99 2.08 -32.45
C GLN A 385 -22.67 1.98 -31.08
N ARG A 386 -22.32 2.85 -30.12
CA ARG A 386 -23.07 2.94 -28.85
C ARG A 386 -24.53 3.23 -29.19
N SER A 387 -25.38 2.21 -29.10
CA SER A 387 -26.81 2.32 -29.34
C SER A 387 -27.55 2.47 -28.00
N ILE A 388 -28.63 3.25 -28.01
CA ILE A 388 -29.59 3.31 -26.90
C ILE A 388 -30.38 2.00 -26.82
N GLU A 389 -30.40 1.22 -27.91
CA GLU A 389 -31.04 -0.07 -27.98
C GLU A 389 -30.19 -1.16 -27.31
N PRO A 390 -30.82 -2.17 -26.68
CA PRO A 390 -30.12 -3.31 -26.09
C PRO A 390 -29.29 -4.05 -27.13
N MET A 391 -27.99 -4.13 -26.86
CA MET A 391 -27.05 -4.84 -27.72
C MET A 391 -27.21 -6.36 -27.57
N PRO A 392 -27.08 -7.13 -28.66
CA PRO A 392 -27.06 -8.58 -28.57
C PRO A 392 -25.89 -9.07 -27.70
N ALA A 393 -25.97 -10.32 -27.23
CA ALA A 393 -24.89 -10.94 -26.47
C ALA A 393 -23.61 -10.97 -27.31
N GLY A 394 -22.66 -10.15 -26.89
CA GLY A 394 -21.42 -9.91 -27.61
C GLY A 394 -20.31 -9.44 -26.67
N PRO A 395 -19.18 -8.99 -27.23
CA PRO A 395 -18.04 -8.55 -26.45
C PRO A 395 -18.38 -7.40 -25.48
N LEU A 396 -17.51 -7.21 -24.50
CA LEU A 396 -17.55 -6.11 -23.56
C LEU A 396 -16.88 -4.87 -24.15
N THR A 397 -17.39 -3.72 -23.74
CA THR A 397 -16.95 -2.38 -24.09
C THR A 397 -16.49 -1.70 -22.82
N MET A 398 -15.18 -1.72 -22.56
CA MET A 398 -14.58 -1.26 -21.30
C MET A 398 -14.84 0.22 -21.01
N ASP A 399 -15.18 1.01 -22.02
CA ASP A 399 -15.56 2.41 -21.88
C ASP A 399 -16.89 2.59 -21.14
N GLU A 400 -17.83 1.64 -21.26
CA GLU A 400 -19.09 1.63 -20.51
C GLU A 400 -18.91 1.36 -19.01
N PHE A 401 -17.78 0.76 -18.61
CA PHE A 401 -17.51 0.36 -17.23
C PHE A 401 -16.51 1.29 -16.54
N PHE A 402 -15.42 1.62 -17.24
CA PHE A 402 -14.26 2.33 -16.67
C PHE A 402 -13.87 3.59 -17.46
N GLY A 403 -14.62 3.95 -18.51
CA GLY A 403 -14.30 5.11 -19.35
C GLY A 403 -13.10 4.91 -20.28
N LEU A 404 -12.55 3.70 -20.34
CA LEU A 404 -11.38 3.36 -21.16
C LEU A 404 -11.80 2.42 -22.30
N PRO A 405 -11.58 2.79 -23.57
CA PRO A 405 -11.77 1.89 -24.69
C PRO A 405 -10.95 0.61 -24.53
N ASN A 406 -11.46 -0.50 -25.10
CA ASN A 406 -10.84 -1.82 -25.03
C ASN A 406 -9.35 -1.79 -25.37
N TRP A 407 -8.97 -1.11 -26.45
CA TRP A 407 -7.59 -1.03 -26.92
C TRP A 407 -6.65 -0.35 -25.90
N ILE A 408 -7.12 0.59 -25.07
CA ILE A 408 -6.30 1.21 -24.01
C ILE A 408 -5.99 0.18 -22.92
N ILE A 409 -7.00 -0.59 -22.49
CA ILE A 409 -6.81 -1.67 -21.49
C ILE A 409 -5.88 -2.74 -22.04
N GLN A 410 -6.04 -3.13 -23.31
CA GLN A 410 -5.15 -4.09 -23.97
C GLN A 410 -3.72 -3.57 -24.08
N LEU A 411 -3.51 -2.31 -24.49
CA LEU A 411 -2.17 -1.70 -24.55
C LEU A 411 -1.52 -1.71 -23.17
N LEU A 412 -2.24 -1.32 -22.11
CA LEU A 412 -1.72 -1.35 -20.74
C LEU A 412 -1.34 -2.77 -20.31
N GLY A 413 -2.18 -3.76 -20.63
CA GLY A 413 -1.88 -5.18 -20.41
C GLY A 413 -0.65 -5.67 -21.17
N ASN A 414 -0.47 -5.24 -22.43
CA ASN A 414 0.69 -5.58 -23.25
C ASN A 414 1.98 -4.93 -22.74
N VAL A 415 1.90 -3.72 -22.18
CA VAL A 415 3.03 -3.07 -21.50
C VAL A 415 3.43 -3.87 -20.24
N ALA A 416 2.46 -4.36 -19.45
CA ALA A 416 2.73 -5.23 -18.31
C ALA A 416 3.40 -6.55 -18.73
N ALA A 417 2.89 -7.18 -19.79
CA ALA A 417 3.46 -8.39 -20.37
C ALA A 417 4.90 -8.16 -20.87
N LEU A 418 5.19 -6.99 -21.46
CA LEU A 418 6.54 -6.61 -21.87
C LEU A 418 7.49 -6.48 -20.66
N GLU A 419 7.06 -5.88 -19.56
CA GLU A 419 7.89 -5.83 -18.34
C GLU A 419 8.17 -7.24 -17.80
N SER A 420 7.15 -8.08 -17.74
CA SER A 420 7.28 -9.46 -17.28
C SER A 420 8.25 -10.25 -18.15
N TRP A 421 8.12 -10.15 -19.47
CA TRP A 421 9.06 -10.73 -20.43
C TRP A 421 10.49 -10.21 -20.20
N LYS A 422 10.68 -8.89 -20.05
CA LYS A 422 11.99 -8.28 -19.78
C LYS A 422 12.62 -8.87 -18.52
N ARG A 423 11.84 -9.05 -17.45
CA ARG A 423 12.31 -9.64 -16.18
C ARG A 423 12.73 -11.10 -16.36
N ILE A 424 11.94 -11.90 -17.07
CA ILE A 424 12.25 -13.32 -17.35
C ILE A 424 13.53 -13.42 -18.18
N GLN A 425 13.64 -12.67 -19.28
CA GLN A 425 14.85 -12.67 -20.13
C GLN A 425 16.09 -12.20 -19.36
N LYS A 426 15.94 -11.22 -18.46
CA LYS A 426 17.04 -10.77 -17.59
C LYS A 426 17.47 -11.86 -16.60
N GLN A 427 16.53 -12.62 -16.04
CA GLN A 427 16.83 -13.75 -15.15
C GLN A 427 17.52 -14.90 -15.90
N MET A 428 17.13 -15.15 -17.15
CA MET A 428 17.74 -16.16 -18.02
C MET A 428 19.08 -15.71 -18.64
N GLY A 429 19.47 -14.44 -18.49
CA GLY A 429 20.70 -13.90 -19.08
C GLY A 429 20.64 -13.71 -20.59
N SER A 430 19.45 -13.75 -21.20
CA SER A 430 19.21 -13.72 -22.64
C SER A 430 18.57 -12.42 -23.15
N LEU A 431 18.50 -11.38 -22.32
CA LEU A 431 17.88 -10.10 -22.68
C LEU A 431 18.64 -9.39 -23.80
N SER A 432 18.00 -9.26 -24.97
CA SER A 432 18.44 -8.40 -26.07
C SER A 432 17.91 -6.98 -25.90
N ALA A 433 18.82 -6.00 -25.90
CA ALA A 433 18.46 -4.58 -25.85
C ALA A 433 17.69 -4.15 -27.12
N ASP A 434 18.11 -4.62 -28.29
CA ASP A 434 17.46 -4.30 -29.56
C ASP A 434 16.04 -4.87 -29.64
N GLU A 435 15.83 -6.10 -29.15
CA GLU A 435 14.51 -6.70 -29.11
C GLU A 435 13.58 -5.96 -28.13
N LEU A 436 14.08 -5.58 -26.96
CA LEU A 436 13.32 -4.79 -25.99
C LEU A 436 12.89 -3.45 -26.58
N VAL A 437 13.80 -2.74 -27.26
CA VAL A 437 13.50 -1.47 -27.94
C VAL A 437 12.50 -1.68 -29.07
N SER A 438 12.66 -2.73 -29.89
CA SER A 438 11.73 -3.05 -30.98
C SER A 438 10.31 -3.33 -30.48
N ARG A 439 10.17 -4.20 -29.46
CA ARG A 439 8.86 -4.51 -28.84
C ARG A 439 8.25 -3.27 -28.17
N GLY A 440 9.08 -2.48 -27.48
CA GLY A 440 8.65 -1.23 -26.86
C GLY A 440 8.18 -0.19 -27.88
N LYS A 441 8.82 -0.12 -29.05
CA LYS A 441 8.45 0.81 -30.13
C LYS A 441 7.05 0.55 -30.67
N VAL A 442 6.67 -0.72 -30.91
CA VAL A 442 5.32 -1.08 -31.37
C VAL A 442 4.24 -0.54 -30.41
N LEU A 443 4.46 -0.70 -29.10
CA LEU A 443 3.53 -0.20 -28.09
C LEU A 443 3.56 1.33 -28.00
N SER A 444 4.75 1.94 -28.09
CA SER A 444 4.90 3.40 -28.06
C SER A 444 4.18 4.06 -29.24
N ASP A 445 4.31 3.51 -30.44
CA ASP A 445 3.68 4.02 -31.66
C ASP A 445 2.16 3.89 -31.57
N GLY A 446 1.64 2.77 -31.03
CA GLY A 446 0.21 2.61 -30.74
C GLY A 446 -0.33 3.64 -29.75
N ILE A 447 0.41 3.91 -28.66
CA ILE A 447 0.02 4.91 -27.66
C ILE A 447 0.04 6.33 -28.26
N LYS A 448 1.10 6.68 -29.01
CA LYS A 448 1.24 8.00 -29.64
C LYS A 448 0.18 8.25 -30.71
N THR A 449 -0.14 7.23 -31.51
CA THR A 449 -1.23 7.29 -32.50
C THR A 449 -2.57 7.50 -31.80
N GLY A 450 -2.82 6.80 -30.69
CA GLY A 450 -4.02 6.99 -29.88
C GLY A 450 -4.12 8.40 -29.28
N LEU A 451 -3.01 8.96 -28.81
CA LEU A 451 -2.95 10.35 -28.32
C LEU A 451 -3.26 11.36 -29.43
N ASP A 452 -2.69 11.16 -30.62
CA ASP A 452 -2.92 12.03 -31.78
C ASP A 452 -4.39 12.02 -32.23
N ILE A 453 -5.00 10.83 -32.30
CA ILE A 453 -6.44 10.69 -32.61
C ILE A 453 -7.30 11.43 -31.55
N LEU A 454 -6.97 11.24 -30.27
CA LEU A 454 -7.70 11.88 -29.18
C LEU A 454 -7.49 13.40 -29.11
N GLU A 455 -6.38 13.94 -29.57
CA GLU A 455 -6.08 15.38 -29.54
C GLU A 455 -6.58 16.09 -30.80
N ASN A 456 -6.24 15.56 -31.98
CA ASN A 456 -6.33 16.27 -33.26
C ASN A 456 -7.46 15.79 -34.18
N HIS A 457 -8.06 14.62 -33.93
CA HIS A 457 -9.07 14.04 -34.81
C HIS A 457 -10.42 13.79 -34.11
N PRO A 458 -11.14 14.84 -33.68
CA PRO A 458 -12.44 14.72 -33.02
C PRO A 458 -13.48 13.97 -33.86
N GLU A 459 -13.40 14.05 -35.18
CA GLU A 459 -14.25 13.33 -36.14
C GLU A 459 -14.00 11.82 -36.22
N LEU A 460 -12.79 11.36 -35.87
CA LEU A 460 -12.44 9.94 -35.75
C LEU A 460 -12.72 9.40 -34.34
N ARG A 461 -13.06 10.27 -33.38
CA ARG A 461 -13.66 9.84 -32.12
C ARG A 461 -15.03 9.23 -32.46
N TYR A 462 -15.44 8.20 -31.73
CA TYR A 462 -16.71 7.47 -31.94
C TYR A 462 -17.84 8.38 -32.45
N PRO A 463 -18.66 7.93 -33.43
CA PRO A 463 -19.65 8.79 -34.05
C PRO A 463 -20.53 9.46 -32.99
N PRO A 464 -20.83 10.77 -33.14
CA PRO A 464 -21.68 11.48 -32.19
C PRO A 464 -23.00 10.74 -32.06
N GLN A 465 -23.33 10.36 -30.83
CA GLN A 465 -24.58 9.66 -30.53
C GLN A 465 -25.75 10.53 -30.99
N GLY A 466 -26.72 9.91 -31.67
CA GLY A 466 -28.01 10.54 -31.92
C GLY A 466 -28.65 10.86 -30.57
N VAL A 467 -28.68 12.14 -30.20
CA VAL A 467 -29.33 12.64 -28.99
C VAL A 467 -30.83 12.39 -29.17
N PHE A 468 -31.36 11.34 -28.56
CA PHE A 468 -32.79 11.30 -28.29
C PHE A 468 -33.02 12.22 -27.08
N PRO A 469 -33.82 13.29 -27.19
CA PRO A 469 -34.16 14.10 -26.03
C PRO A 469 -35.16 13.30 -25.18
N LEU A 470 -34.67 12.43 -24.30
CA LEU A 470 -35.48 12.02 -23.16
C LEU A 470 -35.71 13.28 -22.30
N LEU A 471 -36.95 13.48 -21.86
CA LEU A 471 -37.32 14.47 -20.83
C LEU A 471 -36.52 14.29 -19.52
N VAL A 472 -35.93 13.11 -19.34
CA VAL A 472 -34.93 12.78 -18.33
C VAL A 472 -33.58 12.82 -19.03
N ALA A 473 -32.76 13.84 -18.74
CA ALA A 473 -31.41 13.93 -19.29
C ALA A 473 -30.69 12.58 -19.13
N ASP A 474 -30.10 12.06 -20.21
CA ASP A 474 -29.14 10.98 -20.09
C ASP A 474 -27.96 11.52 -19.26
N PRO A 475 -27.73 11.01 -18.03
CA PRO A 475 -26.65 11.51 -17.18
C PRO A 475 -25.25 11.18 -17.72
N VAL A 476 -25.14 10.52 -18.88
CA VAL A 476 -23.90 10.10 -19.54
C VAL A 476 -23.38 11.13 -20.54
N THR A 477 -24.22 11.96 -21.17
CA THR A 477 -23.79 12.83 -22.29
C THR A 477 -23.80 14.33 -21.99
N GLY A 478 -24.59 14.82 -21.04
CA GLY A 478 -24.80 16.27 -20.88
C GLY A 478 -23.71 17.06 -20.14
N ALA A 479 -23.02 16.47 -19.15
CA ALA A 479 -22.17 17.26 -18.24
C ALA A 479 -20.66 17.06 -18.42
N HIS A 480 -20.20 15.90 -18.92
CA HIS A 480 -18.77 15.55 -18.94
C HIS A 480 -18.29 14.87 -20.24
N ALA A 481 -19.09 14.85 -21.31
CA ALA A 481 -18.68 14.25 -22.59
C ALA A 481 -17.40 14.92 -23.16
N GLU A 482 -17.22 16.21 -22.91
CA GLU A 482 -16.03 16.97 -23.30
C GLU A 482 -14.77 16.59 -22.50
N GLU A 483 -14.91 16.05 -21.29
CA GLU A 483 -13.79 15.66 -20.41
C GLU A 483 -13.27 14.25 -20.72
N GLN A 484 -14.09 13.41 -21.37
CA GLN A 484 -13.81 12.01 -21.64
C GLN A 484 -12.49 11.78 -22.43
N PRO A 485 -12.18 12.54 -23.51
CA PRO A 485 -10.90 12.41 -24.20
C PRO A 485 -9.71 12.73 -23.28
N ARG A 486 -9.82 13.77 -22.44
CA ARG A 486 -8.75 14.15 -21.50
C ARG A 486 -8.48 13.04 -20.48
N PHE A 487 -9.54 12.42 -19.97
CA PHE A 487 -9.43 11.25 -19.08
C PHE A 487 -8.64 10.11 -19.75
N GLN A 488 -8.96 9.77 -20.99
CA GLN A 488 -8.27 8.72 -21.76
C GLN A 488 -6.81 9.09 -22.07
N MET A 489 -6.54 10.34 -22.43
CA MET A 489 -5.18 10.85 -22.68
C MET A 489 -4.30 10.73 -21.43
N ILE A 490 -4.81 11.02 -20.23
CA ILE A 490 -4.05 10.88 -18.99
C ILE A 490 -3.58 9.43 -18.79
N TRP A 491 -4.45 8.45 -19.04
CA TRP A 491 -4.08 7.03 -18.98
C TRP A 491 -3.01 6.66 -20.00
N LEU A 492 -3.12 7.14 -21.24
CA LEU A 492 -2.12 6.90 -22.29
C LEU A 492 -0.78 7.55 -21.97
N LEU A 493 -0.77 8.78 -21.47
CA LEU A 493 0.46 9.50 -21.08
C LEU A 493 1.16 8.81 -19.90
N ALA A 494 0.41 8.33 -18.91
CA ALA A 494 0.96 7.52 -17.82
C ALA A 494 1.52 6.19 -18.33
N THR A 495 0.79 5.51 -19.23
CA THR A 495 1.24 4.26 -19.86
C THR A 495 2.51 4.46 -20.67
N LEU A 496 2.61 5.55 -21.44
CA LEU A 496 3.81 5.93 -22.20
C LEU A 496 4.99 6.20 -21.27
N SER A 497 4.75 6.94 -20.19
CA SER A 497 5.79 7.24 -19.19
C SER A 497 6.33 5.96 -18.55
N TYR A 498 5.45 5.05 -18.17
CA TYR A 498 5.80 3.75 -17.61
C TYR A 498 6.52 2.84 -18.62
N LEU A 499 6.06 2.79 -19.88
CA LEU A 499 6.74 2.07 -20.96
C LEU A 499 8.16 2.59 -21.20
N ASN A 500 8.36 3.91 -21.19
CA ASN A 500 9.69 4.51 -21.33
C ASN A 500 10.61 4.11 -20.16
N VAL A 501 10.08 3.99 -18.93
CA VAL A 501 10.84 3.45 -17.79
C VAL A 501 11.18 1.97 -17.98
N ILE A 502 10.28 1.17 -18.56
CA ILE A 502 10.54 -0.24 -18.87
C ILE A 502 11.64 -0.36 -19.93
N VAL A 503 11.62 0.44 -21.00
CA VAL A 503 12.60 0.33 -22.09
C VAL A 503 13.94 0.96 -21.69
N SER A 504 13.94 2.21 -21.23
CA SER A 504 15.14 3.02 -21.01
C SER A 504 15.64 3.02 -19.55
N GLY A 505 14.88 2.42 -18.62
CA GLY A 505 15.16 2.49 -17.19
C GLY A 505 14.65 3.79 -16.54
N TRP A 506 14.92 3.95 -15.25
CA TRP A 506 14.49 5.13 -14.49
C TRP A 506 15.28 6.37 -14.91
N GLN A 507 14.76 7.11 -15.90
CA GLN A 507 15.36 8.35 -16.41
C GLN A 507 14.34 9.50 -16.48
N PRO A 508 13.87 10.04 -15.34
CA PRO A 508 12.84 11.09 -15.33
C PRO A 508 13.23 12.37 -16.08
N SER A 509 14.52 12.63 -16.26
CA SER A 509 15.03 13.78 -17.01
C SER A 509 15.05 13.58 -18.53
N SER A 510 14.73 12.38 -19.03
CA SER A 510 14.66 12.13 -20.48
C SER A 510 13.56 12.98 -21.12
N PRO A 511 13.77 13.55 -22.32
CA PRO A 511 12.77 14.36 -23.00
C PRO A 511 11.43 13.66 -23.18
N GLU A 512 11.46 12.36 -23.52
CA GLU A 512 10.27 11.55 -23.77
C GLU A 512 9.42 11.38 -22.52
N ILE A 513 10.02 11.10 -21.36
CA ILE A 513 9.31 11.00 -20.08
C ILE A 513 8.85 12.38 -19.59
N ARG A 514 9.70 13.41 -19.68
CA ARG A 514 9.32 14.76 -19.25
C ARG A 514 8.13 15.29 -20.03
N TRP A 515 8.10 15.09 -21.34
CA TRP A 515 6.97 15.52 -22.17
C TRP A 515 5.68 14.81 -21.76
N SER A 516 5.69 13.48 -21.63
CA SER A 516 4.48 12.73 -21.28
C SER A 516 3.98 13.05 -19.88
N VAL A 517 4.88 13.17 -18.91
CA VAL A 517 4.56 13.53 -17.52
C VAL A 517 4.05 14.97 -17.42
N SER A 518 4.71 15.93 -18.06
CA SER A 518 4.28 17.34 -18.03
C SER A 518 2.88 17.52 -18.62
N LYS A 519 2.62 16.93 -19.78
CA LYS A 519 1.28 16.94 -20.41
C LYS A 519 0.24 16.26 -19.52
N ALA A 520 0.57 15.13 -18.87
CA ALA A 520 -0.34 14.47 -17.95
C ALA A 520 -0.65 15.33 -16.72
N THR A 521 0.36 15.98 -16.13
CA THR A 521 0.20 16.90 -14.99
C THR A 521 -0.69 18.09 -15.35
N GLU A 522 -0.55 18.66 -16.56
CA GLU A 522 -1.41 19.73 -17.06
C GLU A 522 -2.87 19.27 -17.13
N LEU A 523 -3.12 18.14 -17.80
CA LEU A 523 -4.47 17.58 -17.94
C LEU A 523 -5.09 17.25 -16.58
N LEU A 524 -4.35 16.60 -15.68
CA LEU A 524 -4.78 16.28 -14.32
C LEU A 524 -5.18 17.53 -13.53
N THR A 525 -4.42 18.61 -13.68
CA THR A 525 -4.69 19.90 -13.03
C THR A 525 -5.97 20.54 -13.57
N SER A 526 -6.21 20.42 -14.88
CA SER A 526 -7.38 20.99 -15.56
C SER A 526 -8.71 20.26 -15.34
N LEU A 527 -8.69 19.01 -14.84
CA LEU A 527 -9.90 18.22 -14.64
C LEU A 527 -10.79 18.81 -13.52
N PRO A 528 -12.08 19.14 -13.78
CA PRO A 528 -12.94 19.83 -12.83
C PRO A 528 -13.60 18.91 -11.78
N THR A 529 -13.79 17.62 -12.08
CA THR A 529 -14.57 16.70 -11.23
C THR A 529 -13.73 15.85 -10.28
N GLY A 530 -14.07 15.85 -8.99
CA GLY A 530 -13.43 14.99 -7.98
C GLY A 530 -13.67 13.49 -8.21
N ALA A 531 -14.85 13.08 -8.71
CA ALA A 531 -15.20 11.67 -8.84
C ALA A 531 -14.33 10.88 -9.84
N TRP A 532 -13.90 11.52 -10.94
CA TRP A 532 -13.03 10.88 -11.93
C TRP A 532 -11.58 10.78 -11.47
N LEU A 533 -11.13 11.67 -10.57
CA LEU A 533 -9.78 11.59 -9.98
C LEU A 533 -9.55 10.29 -9.24
N ARG A 534 -10.58 9.73 -8.61
CA ARG A 534 -10.49 8.42 -7.97
C ARG A 534 -10.12 7.32 -8.99
N ALA A 535 -10.67 7.38 -10.20
CA ALA A 535 -10.33 6.47 -11.29
C ALA A 535 -8.96 6.76 -11.90
N LEU A 536 -8.26 7.83 -11.49
CA LEU A 536 -6.93 8.22 -11.97
C LEU A 536 -5.81 7.94 -10.95
N ALA A 537 -6.06 7.13 -9.92
CA ALA A 537 -5.06 6.83 -8.89
C ALA A 537 -3.75 6.24 -9.47
N TRP A 538 -3.83 5.30 -10.42
CA TRP A 538 -2.63 4.72 -11.05
C TRP A 538 -1.90 5.73 -11.95
N PRO A 539 -2.56 6.43 -12.90
CA PRO A 539 -1.92 7.50 -13.66
C PRO A 539 -1.29 8.59 -12.79
N MET A 540 -1.97 9.03 -11.72
CA MET A 540 -1.44 9.99 -10.76
C MET A 540 -0.17 9.46 -10.10
N CYS A 541 -0.17 8.21 -9.63
CA CYS A 541 0.98 7.59 -9.00
C CYS A 541 2.20 7.56 -9.93
N ILE A 542 2.04 7.06 -11.15
CA ILE A 542 3.13 6.96 -12.13
C ILE A 542 3.68 8.34 -12.49
N CYS A 543 2.80 9.26 -12.91
CA CYS A 543 3.23 10.57 -13.35
C CYS A 543 3.81 11.40 -12.20
N GLY A 544 3.23 11.36 -11.00
CA GLY A 544 3.78 12.07 -9.84
C GLY A 544 5.07 11.46 -9.30
N CYS A 545 5.28 10.16 -9.44
CA CYS A 545 6.59 9.56 -9.15
C CYS A 545 7.67 10.01 -10.15
N LEU A 546 7.30 10.25 -11.40
CA LEU A 546 8.21 10.70 -12.45
C LEU A 546 8.28 12.24 -12.58
N SER A 547 7.41 12.97 -11.88
CA SER A 547 7.37 14.42 -11.93
C SER A 547 8.59 15.04 -11.25
N PRO A 548 8.99 16.25 -11.69
CA PRO A 548 10.03 16.99 -11.02
C PRO A 548 9.52 17.55 -9.67
N PRO A 549 10.43 17.95 -8.76
CA PRO A 549 10.05 18.40 -7.41
C PRO A 549 9.07 19.58 -7.39
N GLU A 550 9.16 20.50 -8.36
CA GLU A 550 8.28 21.66 -8.49
C GLU A 550 6.80 21.30 -8.75
N ASP A 551 6.52 20.08 -9.21
CA ASP A 551 5.16 19.60 -9.45
C ASP A 551 4.55 18.90 -8.23
N GLU A 552 5.31 18.66 -7.15
CA GLU A 552 4.84 17.93 -5.97
C GLU A 552 3.59 18.57 -5.35
N ASP A 553 3.58 19.89 -5.22
CA ASP A 553 2.42 20.62 -4.70
C ASP A 553 1.20 20.56 -5.62
N LYS A 554 1.40 20.40 -6.95
CA LYS A 554 0.29 20.21 -7.89
C LYS A 554 -0.43 18.89 -7.62
N TYR A 555 0.31 17.79 -7.42
CA TYR A 555 -0.27 16.49 -7.10
C TYR A 555 -1.00 16.49 -5.74
N ARG A 556 -0.44 17.17 -4.73
CA ARG A 556 -1.13 17.37 -3.45
C ARG A 556 -2.43 18.16 -3.62
N GLN A 557 -2.43 19.21 -4.43
CA GLN A 557 -3.65 19.98 -4.73
C GLN A 557 -4.69 19.15 -5.47
N ILE A 558 -4.27 18.35 -6.46
CA ILE A 558 -5.14 17.42 -7.19
C ILE A 558 -5.84 16.46 -6.23
N ALA A 559 -5.09 15.82 -5.31
CA ALA A 559 -5.64 14.89 -4.34
C ALA A 559 -6.59 15.57 -3.33
N ARG A 560 -6.26 16.80 -2.89
CA ARG A 560 -7.13 17.58 -1.99
C ARG A 560 -8.52 17.87 -2.55
N ARG A 561 -8.71 17.85 -3.88
CA ARG A 561 -10.04 18.00 -4.51
C ARG A 561 -11.00 16.84 -4.20
N LEU A 562 -10.48 15.70 -3.74
CA LEU A 562 -11.30 14.59 -3.24
C LEU A 562 -11.84 14.82 -1.81
N GLY A 563 -11.36 15.87 -1.13
CA GLY A 563 -11.75 16.17 0.25
C GLY A 563 -11.48 15.00 1.20
N ALA A 564 -12.41 14.76 2.13
CA ALA A 564 -12.32 13.65 3.07
C ALA A 564 -12.24 12.28 2.39
N LEU A 565 -12.80 12.12 1.18
CA LEU A 565 -12.82 10.84 0.45
C LEU A 565 -11.48 10.46 -0.16
N GLN A 566 -10.43 11.28 -0.06
CA GLN A 566 -9.08 10.91 -0.49
C GLN A 566 -8.59 9.61 0.20
N ILE A 567 -9.07 9.32 1.41
CA ILE A 567 -8.74 8.12 2.19
C ILE A 567 -9.60 6.90 1.86
N PHE A 568 -10.54 7.03 0.92
CA PHE A 568 -11.47 5.98 0.51
C PHE A 568 -11.09 5.47 -0.89
N GLY A 569 -10.45 4.30 -0.95
CA GLY A 569 -9.84 3.75 -2.17
C GLY A 569 -8.36 4.08 -2.30
N THR A 570 -7.81 3.90 -3.51
CA THR A 570 -6.36 3.80 -3.76
C THR A 570 -5.61 5.13 -3.89
N VAL A 571 -6.31 6.26 -3.82
CA VAL A 571 -5.66 7.58 -4.04
C VAL A 571 -4.71 7.92 -2.90
N LYS A 572 -5.10 7.62 -1.66
CA LYS A 572 -4.23 7.81 -0.49
C LYS A 572 -2.92 7.03 -0.65
N GLU A 573 -2.98 5.76 -1.04
CA GLU A 573 -1.80 4.93 -1.24
C GLU A 573 -0.93 5.47 -2.38
N ALA A 574 -1.55 5.94 -3.47
CA ALA A 574 -0.81 6.60 -4.54
C ALA A 574 -0.03 7.82 -4.01
N MET A 575 -0.68 8.66 -3.19
CA MET A 575 -0.03 9.80 -2.53
C MET A 575 1.11 9.36 -1.59
N GLU A 576 0.90 8.37 -0.74
CA GLU A 576 1.94 7.82 0.16
C GLU A 576 3.17 7.33 -0.63
N VAL A 577 2.97 6.67 -1.77
CA VAL A 577 4.05 6.18 -2.64
C VAL A 577 4.80 7.35 -3.29
N MET A 578 4.08 8.36 -3.80
CA MET A 578 4.67 9.55 -4.39
C MET A 578 5.51 10.32 -3.38
N GLU A 579 4.95 10.63 -2.21
CA GLU A 579 5.63 11.35 -1.12
C GLU A 579 6.89 10.60 -0.65
N LYS A 580 6.79 9.26 -0.49
CA LYS A 580 7.96 8.45 -0.14
C LYS A 580 9.05 8.54 -1.21
N LYS A 581 8.69 8.51 -2.50
CA LYS A 581 9.65 8.68 -3.59
C LYS A 581 10.27 10.07 -3.59
N HIS A 582 9.49 11.14 -3.36
CA HIS A 582 10.00 12.50 -3.30
C HIS A 582 10.96 12.68 -2.13
N ALA A 583 10.63 12.12 -0.96
CA ALA A 583 11.52 12.08 0.19
C ALA A 583 12.85 11.36 -0.09
N ILE A 584 12.82 10.22 -0.80
CA ILE A 584 14.04 9.49 -1.22
C ILE A 584 14.92 10.34 -2.14
N MET A 585 14.31 11.11 -3.06
CA MET A 585 15.08 11.97 -3.98
C MET A 585 15.62 13.23 -3.30
N ALA A 586 14.96 13.72 -2.24
CA ALA A 586 15.42 14.84 -1.44
C ALA A 586 16.54 14.45 -0.45
N ALA A 587 16.68 13.16 -0.12
CA ALA A 587 17.74 12.68 0.74
C ALA A 587 19.11 12.76 0.05
N SER A 588 20.12 13.26 0.77
CA SER A 588 21.52 13.20 0.33
C SER A 588 21.91 11.75 0.04
N ARG A 589 22.62 11.51 -1.07
CA ARG A 589 23.19 10.20 -1.40
C ARG A 589 24.29 9.77 -0.42
N PHE A 590 24.76 10.68 0.43
CA PHE A 590 25.82 10.47 1.40
C PHE A 590 25.25 10.53 2.83
N ASP A 591 25.65 9.56 3.67
CA ASP A 591 25.39 9.58 5.10
C ASP A 591 26.16 10.75 5.73
N ALA A 592 25.45 11.82 6.10
CA ALA A 592 26.02 13.05 6.60
C ALA A 592 25.55 13.29 8.04
N GLN A 593 26.50 13.49 8.95
CA GLN A 593 26.23 13.89 10.34
C GLN A 593 26.54 15.38 10.50
N MET A 594 25.56 16.14 10.99
CA MET A 594 25.68 17.58 11.24
C MET A 594 25.85 17.85 12.73
N TYR A 595 26.81 18.69 13.08
CA TYR A 595 27.05 19.15 14.45
C TYR A 595 26.91 20.67 14.50
N THR A 596 26.14 21.19 15.46
CA THR A 596 26.03 22.63 15.69
C THR A 596 27.34 23.20 16.25
N ALA A 597 27.50 24.52 16.22
CA ALA A 597 28.72 25.19 16.71
C ALA A 597 29.03 24.91 18.19
N GLU A 598 28.01 24.66 19.00
CA GLU A 598 28.15 24.32 20.43
C GLU A 598 28.50 22.85 20.67
N ALA A 599 28.16 21.98 19.72
CA ALA A 599 28.33 20.53 19.79
C ALA A 599 29.66 20.04 19.20
N HIS A 600 30.53 20.94 18.73
CA HIS A 600 31.86 20.57 18.25
C HIS A 600 32.99 21.46 18.77
N VAL A 601 34.18 20.88 18.91
CA VAL A 601 35.40 21.59 19.28
C VAL A 601 36.51 21.33 18.27
N GLU A 602 37.05 22.38 17.69
CA GLU A 602 38.26 22.31 16.87
C GLU A 602 39.54 22.44 17.71
N SER A 603 40.53 21.62 17.40
CA SER A 603 41.83 21.58 18.06
C SER A 603 42.93 21.35 17.02
N ALA A 604 44.13 21.86 17.33
CA ALA A 604 45.34 21.49 16.60
C ALA A 604 46.26 20.70 17.53
N GLY A 605 46.89 19.66 16.99
CA GLY A 605 47.91 18.86 17.65
C GLY A 605 49.18 18.81 16.80
N THR A 606 50.32 18.57 17.44
CA THR A 606 51.62 18.55 16.76
C THR A 606 52.41 17.33 17.17
N VAL A 607 52.98 16.63 16.20
CA VAL A 607 54.18 15.82 16.43
C VAL A 607 55.36 16.78 16.36
N LEU A 608 55.90 17.10 17.54
CA LEU A 608 56.85 18.19 17.70
C LEU A 608 58.27 17.63 17.80
N PHE A 609 59.06 17.91 16.77
CA PHE A 609 60.44 17.43 16.60
C PHE A 609 61.45 18.42 17.19
N ARG A 610 62.49 17.88 17.83
CA ARG A 610 63.78 18.55 18.02
C ARG A 610 64.73 17.97 16.98
N LEU A 611 65.05 18.75 15.97
CA LEU A 611 65.72 18.24 14.77
C LEU A 611 67.22 18.01 15.03
N SER A 612 67.86 18.86 15.85
CA SER A 612 69.29 18.71 16.17
C SER A 612 69.62 17.38 16.85
N ALA A 613 68.74 16.90 17.73
CA ALA A 613 68.94 15.69 18.53
C ALA A 613 68.16 14.47 18.02
N ARG A 614 67.36 14.61 16.96
CA ARG A 614 66.44 13.57 16.46
C ARG A 614 65.49 13.04 17.54
N GLU A 615 64.85 13.97 18.24
CA GLU A 615 63.93 13.65 19.34
C GLU A 615 62.51 14.17 19.05
N ILE A 616 61.53 13.60 19.76
CA ILE A 616 60.12 14.01 19.73
C ILE A 616 59.70 14.44 21.13
N CYS A 617 59.00 15.55 21.20
CA CYS A 617 58.39 16.07 22.42
C CYS A 617 57.13 15.27 22.78
N LEU A 618 57.13 14.70 23.98
CA LEU A 618 55.97 14.09 24.62
C LEU A 618 55.55 14.90 25.84
N LEU A 619 54.25 14.90 26.14
CA LEU A 619 53.71 15.42 27.38
C LEU A 619 53.43 14.26 28.33
N CYS A 620 54.11 14.23 29.47
CA CYS A 620 53.80 13.32 30.58
C CYS A 620 52.71 13.95 31.43
N LEU A 621 51.63 13.22 31.72
CA LEU A 621 50.52 13.64 32.56
C LEU A 621 50.59 12.92 33.91
N PRO A 622 51.25 13.50 34.95
CA PRO A 622 51.59 12.74 36.17
C PRO A 622 50.36 12.22 36.92
N ARG A 623 49.22 12.91 36.83
CA ARG A 623 47.96 12.50 37.47
C ARG A 623 47.31 11.27 36.83
N ARG A 624 47.68 10.94 35.59
CA ARG A 624 47.07 9.84 34.81
C ARG A 624 48.08 8.77 34.39
N ASP A 625 49.37 9.03 34.60
CA ASP A 625 50.46 8.19 34.11
C ASP A 625 50.36 7.94 32.60
N GLU A 626 50.03 9.01 31.86
CA GLU A 626 49.82 8.97 30.41
C GLU A 626 50.86 9.84 29.68
N TYR A 627 51.47 9.28 28.64
CA TYR A 627 52.30 10.00 27.67
C TYR A 627 51.49 10.29 26.42
N VAL A 628 51.32 11.58 26.11
CA VAL A 628 50.50 12.06 24.99
C VAL A 628 51.23 13.10 24.15
N LEU A 629 50.73 13.32 22.93
CA LEU A 629 51.24 14.39 22.07
C LEU A 629 50.67 15.78 22.46
N PRO A 630 51.44 16.86 22.26
CA PRO A 630 50.95 18.22 22.44
C PRO A 630 49.74 18.53 21.55
N LYS A 631 48.66 19.01 22.18
CA LYS A 631 47.43 19.44 21.49
C LYS A 631 46.71 20.52 22.27
N GLY A 632 46.11 21.48 21.55
CA GLY A 632 45.43 22.61 22.17
C GLY A 632 44.42 23.30 21.25
N ARG A 633 43.66 24.23 21.85
CA ARG A 633 42.87 25.22 21.09
C ARG A 633 43.81 26.32 20.60
N ARG A 634 43.51 26.95 19.45
CA ARG A 634 44.34 28.01 18.85
C ARG A 634 44.73 29.05 19.93
N LYS A 635 46.03 29.39 20.00
CA LYS A 635 46.67 30.47 20.81
C LYS A 635 47.39 30.11 22.14
N LYS A 636 47.54 28.83 22.53
CA LYS A 636 48.36 28.46 23.71
C LYS A 636 49.16 27.17 23.47
N GLY A 637 50.50 27.23 23.46
CA GLY A 637 51.36 26.07 23.24
C GLY A 637 52.86 26.38 23.27
N ILE A 638 53.69 25.33 23.14
CA ILE A 638 55.15 25.41 23.04
C ILE A 638 55.53 26.20 21.76
N PRO A 639 56.45 27.17 21.84
CA PRO A 639 56.94 27.87 20.64
C PRO A 639 57.54 26.88 19.64
N CYS A 640 56.92 26.81 18.47
CA CYS A 640 57.31 25.90 17.41
C CYS A 640 56.94 26.49 16.05
N ARG A 641 57.59 25.99 15.00
CA ARG A 641 57.26 26.28 13.61
C ARG A 641 56.71 25.02 12.95
N LEU A 642 55.72 25.17 12.07
CA LEU A 642 55.29 24.05 11.23
C LEU A 642 56.47 23.60 10.36
N LEU A 643 56.63 22.28 10.26
CA LEU A 643 57.71 21.67 9.49
C LEU A 643 57.17 21.36 8.09
N PRO A 644 57.70 21.99 7.03
CA PRO A 644 57.32 21.64 5.67
C PRO A 644 57.69 20.19 5.38
N VAL A 645 56.72 19.39 4.92
CA VAL A 645 56.91 17.97 4.59
C VAL A 645 56.41 17.65 3.19
N ASN A 646 57.01 16.65 2.56
CA ASN A 646 56.50 16.05 1.32
C ASN A 646 55.33 15.14 1.68
N LEU A 647 54.12 15.41 1.18
CA LEU A 647 52.93 14.61 1.55
C LEU A 647 51.91 14.51 0.41
N VAL A 648 51.19 13.38 0.38
CA VAL A 648 50.06 13.17 -0.53
C VAL A 648 48.79 13.69 0.12
N SER A 649 48.25 14.80 -0.39
CA SER A 649 47.11 15.53 0.19
C SER A 649 46.04 15.81 -0.85
N ARG A 650 44.80 16.05 -0.41
CA ARG A 650 43.72 16.63 -1.22
C ARG A 650 43.67 18.17 -1.14
N ALA A 651 44.71 18.81 -0.60
CA ALA A 651 44.82 20.26 -0.53
C ALA A 651 44.67 20.89 -1.93
N CYS A 652 44.08 22.08 -1.98
CA CYS A 652 43.97 22.84 -3.23
C CYS A 652 45.36 23.28 -3.72
N PRO A 653 45.67 23.13 -5.02
CA PRO A 653 46.92 23.66 -5.57
C PRO A 653 47.01 25.18 -5.37
N MET A 654 48.21 25.71 -5.13
CA MET A 654 48.45 27.15 -4.95
C MET A 654 48.12 28.00 -6.19
N PHE A 655 48.05 27.39 -7.37
CA PHE A 655 47.69 28.06 -8.62
C PHE A 655 46.34 27.50 -9.10
N GLU A 656 45.33 28.36 -9.09
CA GLU A 656 43.99 28.04 -9.59
C GLU A 656 44.06 27.86 -11.12
N MET A 657 43.96 26.62 -11.58
CA MET A 657 43.41 26.35 -12.90
C MET A 657 41.92 26.09 -12.73
N GLU A 658 41.10 26.61 -13.64
CA GLU A 658 39.67 26.32 -13.67
C GLU A 658 39.48 24.78 -13.72
N HIS A 659 38.74 24.26 -12.73
CA HIS A 659 38.33 22.85 -12.63
C HIS A 659 39.44 21.83 -12.30
N VAL A 660 39.95 21.88 -11.06
CA VAL A 660 40.85 20.83 -10.52
C VAL A 660 40.03 19.66 -9.96
N PRO A 661 40.22 18.40 -10.42
CA PRO A 661 39.52 17.23 -9.87
C PRO A 661 39.80 17.00 -8.37
N ASP A 662 38.83 16.48 -7.62
CA ASP A 662 38.99 16.11 -6.20
C ASP A 662 39.70 14.75 -6.05
N GLU A 663 41.03 14.79 -6.11
CA GLU A 663 41.92 13.63 -5.96
C GLU A 663 43.15 14.00 -5.12
N ALA A 664 43.76 13.00 -4.49
CA ALA A 664 44.96 13.19 -3.69
C ALA A 664 46.21 13.35 -4.58
N ARG A 665 47.03 14.35 -4.30
CA ARG A 665 48.21 14.74 -5.08
C ARG A 665 49.44 14.81 -4.19
N SER A 666 50.61 14.52 -4.77
CA SER A 666 51.88 14.65 -4.07
C SER A 666 52.33 16.11 -4.08
N TYR A 667 52.53 16.67 -2.89
CA TYR A 667 53.07 18.01 -2.69
C TYR A 667 54.44 17.94 -2.03
N LYS A 668 55.33 18.86 -2.41
CA LYS A 668 56.67 18.98 -1.82
C LYS A 668 56.73 20.16 -0.85
N GLY A 669 57.27 19.95 0.34
CA GLY A 669 57.52 21.00 1.33
C GLY A 669 56.27 21.81 1.72
N ILE A 670 55.15 21.16 2.01
CA ILE A 670 53.90 21.83 2.45
C ILE A 670 53.66 21.66 3.96
N CYS A 671 52.87 22.55 4.55
CA CYS A 671 52.57 22.61 5.99
C CYS A 671 51.14 22.17 6.34
N GLU A 672 50.55 21.29 5.52
CA GLU A 672 49.19 20.76 5.72
C GLU A 672 49.14 19.72 6.85
N PRO A 673 47.96 19.47 7.44
CA PRO A 673 47.81 18.46 8.48
C PRO A 673 48.08 17.06 7.91
N ILE A 674 48.89 16.29 8.64
CA ILE A 674 49.25 14.91 8.26
C ILE A 674 48.12 13.92 8.53
N THR A 675 47.21 14.26 9.46
CA THR A 675 46.05 13.47 9.87
C THR A 675 44.99 14.39 10.48
N ALA A 676 43.71 14.13 10.22
CA ALA A 676 42.58 14.67 10.97
C ALA A 676 41.94 13.56 11.81
N GLN A 677 41.60 13.85 13.07
CA GLN A 677 40.98 12.90 13.99
C GLN A 677 39.66 13.46 14.52
N LEU A 678 38.57 12.71 14.30
CA LEU A 678 37.27 12.98 14.92
C LEU A 678 37.11 12.10 16.17
N ARG A 679 36.85 12.72 17.33
CA ARG A 679 36.64 12.02 18.60
C ARG A 679 35.25 12.36 19.15
N ARG A 680 34.42 11.35 19.41
CA ARG A 680 33.16 11.53 20.15
C ARG A 680 33.46 11.75 21.63
N LEU A 681 32.93 12.83 22.20
CA LEU A 681 33.05 13.17 23.61
C LEU A 681 31.80 12.72 24.39
N SER A 682 30.62 12.82 23.78
CA SER A 682 29.32 12.37 24.27
C SER A 682 28.47 11.87 23.09
N GLU A 683 27.19 11.55 23.31
CA GLU A 683 26.25 11.20 22.23
C GLU A 683 26.13 12.32 21.19
N ASN A 684 26.22 13.59 21.63
CA ASN A 684 26.00 14.77 20.78
C ASN A 684 27.26 15.62 20.55
N ASP A 685 28.32 15.43 21.35
CA ASP A 685 29.52 16.27 21.28
C ASP A 685 30.69 15.59 20.55
N VAL A 686 31.34 16.32 19.65
CA VAL A 686 32.55 15.85 18.94
C VAL A 686 33.73 16.80 19.08
N LYS A 687 34.93 16.25 18.95
CA LYS A 687 36.19 17.00 18.89
C LYS A 687 36.93 16.64 17.61
N LEU A 688 37.19 17.64 16.77
CA LEU A 688 38.00 17.53 15.57
C LEU A 688 39.42 18.01 15.87
N ILE A 689 40.42 17.17 15.61
CA ILE A 689 41.83 17.46 15.87
C ILE A 689 42.62 17.37 14.56
N TRP A 690 43.22 18.49 14.16
CA TRP A 690 44.14 18.56 13.03
C TRP A 690 45.58 18.36 13.52
N TRP A 691 46.24 17.30 13.05
CA TRP A 691 47.59 16.95 13.47
C TRP A 691 48.62 17.39 12.45
N PHE A 692 49.65 18.10 12.90
CA PHE A 692 50.72 18.65 12.07
C PHE A 692 52.09 18.09 12.48
N ALA A 693 53.04 18.11 11.55
CA ALA A 693 54.46 18.01 11.87
C ALA A 693 55.00 19.41 12.19
N ALA A 694 55.72 19.55 13.30
CA ALA A 694 56.30 20.82 13.73
C ALA A 694 57.70 20.61 14.29
N ALA A 695 58.52 21.66 14.29
CA ALA A 695 59.83 21.67 14.93
C ALA A 695 59.88 22.73 16.04
N VAL A 696 60.53 22.42 17.15
CA VAL A 696 60.75 23.37 18.24
C VAL A 696 61.71 24.47 17.78
N ASN A 697 61.51 25.70 18.26
CA ASN A 697 62.49 26.77 18.11
C ASN A 697 63.60 26.60 19.15
N GLU A 698 64.72 25.95 18.79
CA GLU A 698 65.78 25.50 19.71
C GLU A 698 66.61 26.62 20.41
N GLY A 699 66.15 27.87 20.34
CA GLY A 699 66.73 29.03 21.05
C GLY A 699 65.74 29.80 21.92
N GLU A 700 64.47 29.38 21.97
CA GLU A 700 63.44 30.05 22.77
C GLU A 700 63.14 29.23 24.04
N PRO A 701 63.16 29.84 25.25
CA PRO A 701 62.79 29.14 26.46
C PRO A 701 61.33 28.71 26.37
N ILE A 702 61.06 27.44 26.68
CA ILE A 702 59.71 26.89 26.76
C ILE A 702 58.99 27.67 27.86
N ARG A 703 58.01 28.51 27.49
CA ARG A 703 57.20 29.25 28.47
C ARG A 703 56.46 28.23 29.34
N GLN A 704 56.85 28.12 30.60
CA GLN A 704 56.25 27.26 31.61
C GLN A 704 54.87 27.81 32.02
N HIS A 705 53.86 27.66 31.16
CA HIS A 705 52.48 27.81 31.57
C HIS A 705 51.87 26.42 31.80
N GLU A 706 51.32 26.23 33.00
CA GLU A 706 50.63 25.01 33.45
C GLU A 706 51.49 23.83 33.95
N MET A 707 52.63 24.07 34.63
CA MET A 707 53.45 23.01 35.27
C MET A 707 52.66 22.06 36.21
N HIS A 708 51.50 22.47 36.73
CA HIS A 708 50.67 21.61 37.58
C HIS A 708 49.88 20.54 36.82
N LYS A 709 49.88 20.54 35.48
CA LYS A 709 49.06 19.63 34.65
C LYS A 709 49.85 18.58 33.89
N PHE A 710 51.05 18.90 33.41
CA PHE A 710 51.89 18.00 32.61
C PHE A 710 53.37 18.40 32.65
N GLU A 711 54.26 17.45 32.37
CA GLU A 711 55.70 17.63 32.18
C GLU A 711 56.07 17.45 30.71
N VAL A 712 57.08 18.20 30.24
CA VAL A 712 57.53 18.16 28.84
C VAL A 712 58.83 17.37 28.77
N GLU A 713 58.80 16.25 28.05
CA GLU A 713 59.97 15.39 27.86
C GLU A 713 60.30 15.24 26.38
N PHE A 714 61.58 15.07 26.05
CA PHE A 714 62.05 14.78 24.70
C PHE A 714 62.69 13.40 24.69
N HIS A 715 62.29 12.59 23.71
CA HIS A 715 62.72 11.18 23.59
C HIS A 715 63.21 10.90 22.19
N SER A 716 64.13 9.95 22.04
CA SER A 716 64.52 9.42 20.73
C SER A 716 63.29 8.91 19.97
N TYR A 717 63.38 8.77 18.64
CA TYR A 717 62.24 8.31 17.83
C TYR A 717 61.70 6.95 18.29
N ASP A 718 62.59 6.02 18.63
CA ASP A 718 62.21 4.68 19.09
C ASP A 718 61.61 4.73 20.50
N ASP A 719 62.22 5.50 21.41
CA ASP A 719 61.72 5.65 22.78
C ASP A 719 60.35 6.35 22.80
N ALA A 720 60.15 7.36 21.95
CA ALA A 720 58.88 8.06 21.85
C ALA A 720 57.74 7.12 21.41
N LEU A 721 58.02 6.21 20.46
CA LEU A 721 57.07 5.19 20.02
C LEU A 721 56.76 4.17 21.12
N GLN A 722 57.73 3.84 21.98
CA GLN A 722 57.52 2.92 23.10
C GLN A 722 56.77 3.57 24.26
N LYS A 723 57.05 4.83 24.58
CA LYS A 723 56.48 5.54 25.73
C LYS A 723 55.05 6.03 25.53
N LEU A 724 54.66 6.43 24.32
CA LEU A 724 53.30 6.92 24.04
C LEU A 724 52.23 5.92 24.49
N THR A 725 51.24 6.38 25.26
CA THR A 725 50.23 5.48 25.85
C THR A 725 49.23 4.98 24.79
N PHE A 726 48.75 5.86 23.90
CA PHE A 726 47.69 5.53 22.95
C PHE A 726 48.21 5.03 21.61
N GLY A 727 47.59 3.96 21.09
CA GLY A 727 48.00 3.32 19.83
C GLY A 727 47.88 4.23 18.60
N ASP A 728 46.87 5.11 18.57
CA ASP A 728 46.69 6.05 17.48
C ASP A 728 47.77 7.13 17.45
N ASP A 729 48.22 7.60 18.62
CA ASP A 729 49.33 8.54 18.73
C ASP A 729 50.64 7.90 18.23
N ARG A 730 50.87 6.61 18.53
CA ARG A 730 52.02 5.85 18.00
C ARG A 730 51.99 5.75 16.47
N LYS A 731 50.83 5.44 15.88
CA LYS A 731 50.66 5.39 14.42
C LYS A 731 50.91 6.75 13.78
N LEU A 732 50.38 7.81 14.40
CA LEU A 732 50.58 9.19 13.95
C LEU A 732 52.05 9.60 13.98
N VAL A 733 52.75 9.33 15.09
CA VAL A 733 54.19 9.60 15.21
C VAL A 733 55.00 8.81 14.19
N LYS A 734 54.70 7.52 14.00
CA LYS A 734 55.37 6.70 12.98
C LYS A 734 55.22 7.30 11.58
N LYS A 735 54.01 7.75 11.22
CA LYS A 735 53.76 8.44 9.94
C LYS A 735 54.53 9.76 9.86
N ALA A 736 54.54 10.56 10.92
CA ALA A 736 55.27 11.81 10.96
C ALA A 736 56.78 11.62 10.79
N ILE A 737 57.39 10.63 11.47
CA ILE A 737 58.81 10.28 11.31
C ILE A 737 59.12 9.92 9.86
N GLN A 738 58.28 9.09 9.22
CA GLN A 738 58.45 8.72 7.81
C GLN A 738 58.43 9.94 6.88
N LEU A 739 57.46 10.84 7.07
CA LEU A 739 57.35 12.06 6.28
C LEU A 739 58.54 12.99 6.50
N VAL A 740 58.99 13.16 7.74
CA VAL A 740 60.15 14.01 8.08
C VAL A 740 61.45 13.45 7.52
N ASN A 741 61.73 12.15 7.72
CA ASN A 741 62.95 11.52 7.21
C ASN A 741 62.98 11.56 5.67
N SER A 742 61.87 11.24 5.00
CA SER A 742 61.80 11.31 3.54
C SER A 742 61.92 12.73 2.97
N THR A 743 61.54 13.75 3.74
CA THR A 743 61.66 15.15 3.33
C THR A 743 63.07 15.70 3.55
N LEU A 744 63.69 15.39 4.68
CA LEU A 744 64.98 15.93 5.09
C LEU A 744 66.18 15.08 4.64
N GLY A 745 65.95 13.87 4.12
CA GLY A 745 66.99 12.98 3.59
C GLY A 745 67.81 12.26 4.67
N PHE A 746 67.18 11.93 5.80
CA PHE A 746 67.79 11.21 6.94
C PHE A 746 67.74 9.69 6.82
#